data_AF-A0AAW0ANN7-F1
#
_entry.id   AF-A0AAW0ANN7-F1
#
_cell.length_a   1.000
_cell.length_b   1.000
_cell.length_c   1.000
_cell.angle_alpha   90.00
_cell.angle_beta   90.00
_cell.angle_gamma   90.00
#
_symmetry.space_group_name_H-M   'P 1'
#
loop_
_entity.id
_entity.type
_entity.pdbx_description
1 polymer ?
#
loop_
_entity_poly.entity_id
_entity_poly.type
_entity_poly.pdbx_seq_one_letter_code
_entity_poly.pdbx_strand_id
1 'polypeptide(L)'
;MTIPRVFQAYTPNVVIVDGLDECLHIPSQERLLTLLWTATTSRHPCPFDFVIFSRPEPHITDFFDRISKGSWTVNRLCIGDSFQTDRDMETFLLSRFREILAKHHRAMQDVPDSWPGPNIVSQLVQRACGQFVYATTVTKYIDTRDALPTKRLDDILSARPAKPSPYGELDLLYQQILRSCHDIAAVLQILQLVLGSSSGIPANVPWLIAQILEVDEAMIPVLMIGLHSVLQVPSSSRERIVIFHASFSEFLRDPERSREFSVAPLPDNVRIKAYFILKFERLRSRRARQLPQSWPGKIALEACVQRAGGETLYADILLDYLEGDPDGRLDTVLSLQPQQTSPTAEMDLLCQEIVRGCGDVALCILQLVLATSPELPTNTPRFVAQALDIDYDAVTGYLAQLRPIAHIPSTTDDPILIRHSSILDFLRSPERAQQFYVAPLSPLDIQAQIYLRKAVASLRTEHKLLQSWPGEAAFQSILRKSGGELSYLKTLIRYISDTDNPAERLAKVLYSDGQLDTALSLQPQQSSPTAEMDLLCQTIFRECGDVQVALRILQVVLATSPELPTNTPRFVAHALDIDYDAVTDYLAQLGPVVHIPSAGTNNPILIRHSTISDFLLSPERAQEFYITPLSKDQMFVLYLKTLIATVRMRHELPQSWPGQSAFQLILEKSGGCHAYVNTLTRYLDANPFQRLTKVLNSELDQHERSPEFELYTLYRLVLDSCHASHGIRQLLLLIREYSPRVSITFLSRALEMDITSISRILVKLWPICRVVDDNRDTMVSFWHPSFSDFLLDVEHAGPYATPLSPDETVKASLCYHLEKHWPGNIAVNWLVQMACGQEIYVQTLIRYIRPQSNPLRVLLDIVNEGRGNSPQSPTNPNHHLDRLYHGVLCKVDFASEDRYVVLQGFLRAIKYDRHIVLRVLLMAIKYDREKSAAISDFIRNHLRGNDSLYYTLRSLHPILDFSLDPERPCPIRFHHPSFPEFLLDEERSKEFYVGPGSLVNKDVEQLIQAEHARQVHITLSRNPNPIHLLLLRPLKNR
;
A
#
# COMPACT_ATOMS: atom_id res chain seq x y z
N MET A 1 -3.59 -6.58 -8.23
CA MET A 1 -4.48 -7.67 -8.68
C MET A 1 -5.67 -7.73 -7.74
N THR A 2 -6.88 -7.45 -8.22
CA THR A 2 -8.11 -7.53 -7.41
C THR A 2 -8.80 -8.85 -7.72
N ILE A 3 -8.98 -9.68 -6.70
CA ILE A 3 -9.65 -10.99 -6.80
C ILE A 3 -11.13 -10.74 -7.16
N PRO A 4 -11.71 -11.42 -8.18
CA PRO A 4 -13.10 -11.23 -8.58
C PRO A 4 -14.11 -11.52 -7.45
N ARG A 5 -15.15 -10.69 -7.35
CA ARG A 5 -16.23 -10.74 -6.32
C ARG A 5 -16.90 -12.11 -6.12
N VAL A 6 -16.83 -13.01 -7.09
CA VAL A 6 -17.44 -14.34 -7.01
C VAL A 6 -16.72 -15.25 -6.00
N PHE A 7 -15.43 -15.01 -5.73
CA PHE A 7 -14.67 -15.77 -4.73
C PHE A 7 -14.83 -15.26 -3.29
N GLN A 8 -15.35 -14.04 -3.06
CA GLN A 8 -15.51 -13.46 -1.72
C GLN A 8 -16.65 -14.09 -0.89
N ALA A 9 -17.58 -14.82 -1.52
CA ALA A 9 -18.71 -15.43 -0.83
C ALA A 9 -18.34 -16.74 -0.09
N TYR A 10 -17.13 -17.29 -0.31
CA TYR A 10 -16.72 -18.59 0.24
C TYR A 10 -15.34 -18.59 0.92
N THR A 11 -14.68 -17.44 1.09
CA THR A 11 -13.39 -17.33 1.78
C THR A 11 -13.57 -16.86 3.22
N PRO A 12 -12.91 -17.50 4.21
CA PRO A 12 -12.91 -17.00 5.58
C PRO A 12 -12.27 -15.60 5.63
N ASN A 13 -13.02 -14.62 6.13
CA ASN A 13 -12.61 -13.20 6.21
C ASN A 13 -12.02 -12.84 7.60
N VAL A 14 -11.75 -13.83 8.45
CA VAL A 14 -11.26 -13.63 9.83
C VAL A 14 -9.95 -14.37 10.03
N VAL A 15 -8.99 -13.70 10.64
CA VAL A 15 -7.72 -14.27 11.11
C VAL A 15 -7.71 -14.20 12.64
N ILE A 16 -7.59 -15.36 13.27
CA ILE A 16 -7.49 -15.47 14.73
C ILE A 16 -6.03 -15.66 15.12
N VAL A 17 -5.53 -14.75 15.96
CA VAL A 17 -4.22 -14.84 16.61
C VAL A 17 -4.48 -15.20 18.07
N ASP A 18 -4.32 -16.47 18.40
CA ASP A 18 -4.52 -16.98 19.76
C ASP A 18 -3.18 -17.09 20.49
N GLY A 19 -3.03 -16.42 21.63
CA GLY A 19 -1.82 -16.45 22.46
C GLY A 19 -0.65 -15.61 21.93
N LEU A 20 -0.87 -14.33 21.57
CA LEU A 20 0.22 -13.46 21.08
C LEU A 20 1.40 -13.34 22.07
N ASP A 21 1.10 -13.35 23.36
CA ASP A 21 2.08 -13.32 24.46
C ASP A 21 3.00 -14.56 24.50
N GLU A 22 2.60 -15.68 23.87
CA GLU A 22 3.43 -16.89 23.83
C GLU A 22 4.62 -16.79 22.86
N CYS A 23 4.70 -15.72 22.07
CA CYS A 23 5.82 -15.46 21.17
C CYS A 23 7.07 -15.03 21.94
N LEU A 24 8.05 -15.92 22.11
CA LEU A 24 9.25 -15.71 22.95
C LEU A 24 10.08 -14.43 22.65
N HIS A 25 9.98 -13.86 21.44
CA HIS A 25 10.74 -12.67 21.04
C HIS A 25 9.85 -11.42 21.01
N ILE A 26 9.96 -10.58 22.05
CA ILE A 26 9.18 -9.34 22.20
C ILE A 26 9.24 -8.44 20.96
N PRO A 27 10.41 -8.17 20.32
CA PRO A 27 10.44 -7.37 19.10
C PRO A 27 9.69 -8.00 17.92
N SER A 28 9.58 -9.34 17.88
CA SER A 28 8.76 -10.02 16.87
C SER A 28 7.27 -9.82 17.14
N GLN A 29 6.84 -9.79 18.41
CA GLN A 29 5.46 -9.47 18.77
C GLN A 29 5.10 -8.04 18.33
N GLU A 30 5.94 -7.07 18.67
CA GLU A 30 5.75 -5.66 18.29
C GLU A 30 5.77 -5.48 16.76
N ARG A 31 6.67 -6.19 16.07
CA ARG A 31 6.72 -6.19 14.60
C ARG A 31 5.47 -6.81 13.98
N LEU A 32 4.97 -7.92 14.52
CA LEU A 32 3.73 -8.54 14.05
C LEU A 32 2.54 -7.60 14.26
N LEU A 33 2.41 -7.02 15.45
CA LEU A 33 1.39 -6.02 15.75
C LEU A 33 1.46 -4.81 14.80
N THR A 34 2.67 -4.33 14.50
CA THR A 34 2.91 -3.25 13.54
C THR A 34 2.54 -3.64 12.11
N LEU A 35 2.82 -4.88 11.69
CA LEU A 35 2.45 -5.41 10.38
C LEU A 35 0.93 -5.53 10.23
N LEU A 36 0.25 -6.09 11.23
CA LEU A 36 -1.21 -6.23 11.26
C LEU A 36 -1.88 -4.85 11.24
N TRP A 37 -1.36 -3.90 12.02
CA TRP A 37 -1.79 -2.51 11.98
C TRP A 37 -1.60 -1.90 10.59
N THR A 38 -0.41 -2.00 10.00
CA THR A 38 -0.11 -1.44 8.67
C THR A 38 -0.99 -2.06 7.58
N ALA A 39 -1.25 -3.38 7.65
CA ALA A 39 -2.10 -4.08 6.71
C ALA A 39 -3.57 -3.64 6.79
N THR A 40 -4.04 -3.26 7.98
CA THR A 40 -5.42 -2.80 8.22
C THR A 40 -5.60 -1.29 8.01
N THR A 41 -4.53 -0.50 8.03
CA THR A 41 -4.58 0.97 7.87
C THR A 41 -3.88 1.51 6.62
N SER A 42 -3.46 0.65 5.69
CA SER A 42 -2.88 1.09 4.41
C SER A 42 -3.92 1.66 3.46
N ARG A 43 -3.48 2.38 2.41
CA ARG A 43 -4.35 2.96 1.34
C ARG A 43 -5.23 1.92 0.63
N HIS A 44 -4.84 0.64 0.71
CA HIS A 44 -5.60 -0.51 0.24
C HIS A 44 -5.63 -1.57 1.34
N PRO A 45 -6.51 -1.43 2.36
CA PRO A 45 -6.50 -2.29 3.53
C PRO A 45 -6.81 -3.73 3.14
N CYS A 46 -6.19 -4.69 3.84
CA CYS A 46 -6.44 -6.10 3.60
C CYS A 46 -7.90 -6.46 3.98
N PRO A 47 -8.50 -7.47 3.33
CA PRO A 47 -9.92 -7.80 3.50
C PRO A 47 -10.22 -8.64 4.76
N PHE A 48 -9.28 -8.73 5.71
CA PHE A 48 -9.38 -9.62 6.88
C PHE A 48 -9.65 -8.85 8.18
N ASP A 49 -10.56 -9.36 9.00
CA ASP A 49 -10.71 -8.99 10.40
C ASP A 49 -9.74 -9.78 11.26
N PHE A 50 -9.07 -9.13 12.21
CA PHE A 50 -8.13 -9.78 13.13
C PHE A 50 -8.73 -9.85 14.53
N VAL A 51 -8.77 -11.07 15.10
CA VAL A 51 -9.13 -11.29 16.50
C VAL A 51 -7.89 -11.77 17.23
N ILE A 52 -7.42 -10.99 18.21
CA ILE A 52 -6.19 -11.26 18.96
C ILE A 52 -6.57 -11.62 20.40
N PHE A 53 -6.21 -12.82 20.82
CA PHE A 53 -6.28 -13.26 22.21
C PHE A 53 -4.88 -13.17 22.81
N SER A 54 -4.75 -12.43 23.91
CA SER A 54 -3.47 -12.29 24.60
C SER A 54 -3.66 -11.89 26.05
N ARG A 55 -2.67 -12.22 26.89
CA ARG A 55 -2.53 -11.63 28.23
C ARG A 55 -2.24 -10.13 28.15
N PRO A 56 -2.62 -9.35 29.17
CA PRO A 56 -2.38 -7.91 29.20
C PRO A 56 -0.91 -7.59 29.55
N GLU A 57 0.04 -8.06 28.73
CA GLU A 57 1.46 -7.72 28.90
C GLU A 57 1.67 -6.22 28.64
N PRO A 58 2.63 -5.56 29.33
CA PRO A 58 2.81 -4.12 29.25
C PRO A 58 3.03 -3.60 27.82
N HIS A 59 3.92 -4.21 27.03
CA HIS A 59 4.23 -3.75 25.66
C HIS A 59 3.07 -3.99 24.68
N ILE A 60 2.30 -5.07 24.86
CA ILE A 60 1.09 -5.35 24.07
C ILE A 60 0.01 -4.32 24.42
N THR A 61 -0.21 -4.09 25.72
CA THR A 61 -1.16 -3.09 26.21
C THR A 61 -0.77 -1.69 25.75
N ASP A 62 0.52 -1.30 25.88
CA ASP A 62 1.04 -0.02 25.44
C ASP A 62 0.90 0.17 23.92
N PHE A 63 1.14 -0.87 23.12
CA PHE A 63 0.92 -0.81 21.68
C PHE A 63 -0.54 -0.49 21.36
N PHE A 64 -1.48 -1.24 21.95
CA PHE A 64 -2.91 -1.00 21.76
C PHE A 64 -3.37 0.34 22.34
N ASP A 65 -2.81 0.79 23.46
CA ASP A 65 -3.08 2.09 24.07
C ASP A 65 -2.54 3.25 23.21
N ARG A 66 -1.41 3.05 22.52
CA ARG A 66 -0.86 4.03 21.57
C ARG A 66 -1.75 4.19 20.33
N ILE A 67 -2.26 3.09 19.76
CA ILE A 67 -3.08 3.14 18.55
C ILE A 67 -4.57 3.41 18.82
N SER A 68 -5.08 3.02 19.99
CA SER A 68 -6.46 3.31 20.41
C SER A 68 -6.67 4.78 20.77
N LYS A 69 -5.59 5.52 21.11
CA LYS A 69 -5.62 6.97 21.34
C LYS A 69 -5.89 7.83 20.09
N GLY A 70 -6.08 7.22 18.91
CA GLY A 70 -6.39 7.97 17.69
C GLY A 70 -7.17 7.20 16.61
N SER A 71 -7.55 5.94 16.84
CA SER A 71 -8.20 5.11 15.82
C SER A 71 -9.28 4.21 16.40
N TRP A 72 -10.44 4.19 15.75
CA TRP A 72 -11.57 3.35 16.15
C TRP A 72 -11.43 1.87 15.76
N THR A 73 -10.38 1.50 15.00
CA THR A 73 -10.24 0.19 14.36
C THR A 73 -9.91 -0.95 15.34
N VAL A 74 -9.74 -0.66 16.63
CA VAL A 74 -9.41 -1.64 17.67
C VAL A 74 -10.52 -1.66 18.74
N ASN A 75 -11.05 -2.86 19.04
CA ASN A 75 -11.95 -3.10 20.16
C ASN A 75 -11.29 -4.05 21.18
N ARG A 76 -11.35 -3.72 22.47
CA ARG A 76 -10.75 -4.53 23.56
C ARG A 76 -11.85 -5.08 24.45
N LEU A 77 -11.92 -6.41 24.54
CA LEU A 77 -12.80 -7.11 25.48
C LEU A 77 -11.96 -7.75 26.59
N CYS A 78 -12.21 -7.37 27.83
CA CYS A 78 -11.60 -8.05 28.98
C CYS A 78 -12.47 -9.25 29.39
N ILE A 79 -11.91 -10.45 29.34
CA ILE A 79 -12.58 -11.68 29.78
C ILE A 79 -12.22 -11.88 31.27
N GLY A 80 -13.15 -11.64 32.21
CA GLY A 80 -12.89 -11.90 33.64
C GLY A 80 -13.64 -11.09 34.70
N ASP A 81 -14.90 -10.71 34.51
CA ASP A 81 -15.71 -10.18 35.63
C ASP A 81 -15.97 -11.29 36.67
N SER A 82 -15.22 -11.25 37.77
CA SER A 82 -15.12 -12.29 38.81
C SER A 82 -16.44 -12.96 39.24
N PHE A 83 -17.54 -12.20 39.33
CA PHE A 83 -18.81 -12.72 39.83
C PHE A 83 -19.53 -13.68 38.87
N GLN A 84 -19.36 -13.53 37.55
CA GLN A 84 -19.93 -14.46 36.57
C GLN A 84 -19.08 -15.73 36.47
N THR A 85 -17.76 -15.58 36.55
CA THR A 85 -16.81 -16.70 36.46
C THR A 85 -16.98 -17.69 37.61
N ASP A 86 -17.27 -17.23 38.83
CA ASP A 86 -17.50 -18.11 39.99
C ASP A 86 -18.73 -19.01 39.84
N ARG A 87 -19.83 -18.48 39.27
CA ARG A 87 -21.07 -19.25 39.02
C ARG A 87 -20.87 -20.29 37.91
N ASP A 88 -20.15 -19.92 36.86
CA ASP A 88 -19.84 -20.83 35.76
C ASP A 88 -18.92 -21.96 36.23
N MET A 89 -17.94 -21.67 37.08
CA MET A 89 -17.07 -22.67 37.71
C MET A 89 -17.83 -23.60 38.66
N GLU A 90 -18.74 -23.08 39.47
CA GLU A 90 -19.60 -23.89 40.34
C GLU A 90 -20.41 -24.91 39.51
N THR A 91 -21.05 -24.42 38.43
CA THR A 91 -21.83 -25.26 37.52
C THR A 91 -20.98 -26.35 36.86
N PHE A 92 -19.79 -25.98 36.40
CA PHE A 92 -18.84 -26.93 35.80
C PHE A 92 -18.38 -28.01 36.79
N LEU A 93 -17.96 -27.62 37.99
CA LEU A 93 -17.50 -28.56 39.02
C LEU A 93 -18.60 -29.55 39.41
N LEU A 94 -19.83 -29.07 39.63
CA LEU A 94 -20.98 -29.93 39.93
C LEU A 94 -21.25 -30.95 38.83
N SER A 95 -21.18 -30.55 37.55
CA SER A 95 -21.35 -31.47 36.42
C SER A 95 -20.25 -32.54 36.41
N ARG A 96 -18.99 -32.13 36.53
CA ARG A 96 -17.83 -33.04 36.46
C ARG A 96 -17.78 -34.02 37.63
N PHE A 97 -18.12 -33.59 38.85
CA PHE A 97 -18.17 -34.51 39.99
C PHE A 97 -19.25 -35.58 39.83
N ARG A 98 -20.41 -35.25 39.25
CA ARG A 98 -21.44 -36.25 38.91
C ARG A 98 -20.95 -37.27 37.89
N GLU A 99 -20.23 -36.80 36.86
CA GLU A 99 -19.62 -37.70 35.87
C GLU A 99 -18.57 -38.63 36.47
N ILE A 100 -17.71 -38.10 37.35
CA ILE A 100 -16.70 -38.89 38.08
C ILE A 100 -17.37 -39.96 38.93
N LEU A 101 -18.41 -39.61 39.68
CA LEU A 101 -19.18 -40.55 40.50
C LEU A 101 -19.78 -41.68 39.65
N ALA A 102 -20.38 -41.34 38.50
CA ALA A 102 -20.94 -42.34 37.59
C ALA A 102 -19.86 -43.26 36.99
N LYS A 103 -18.72 -42.69 36.59
CA LYS A 103 -17.60 -43.42 35.98
C LYS A 103 -16.91 -44.38 36.96
N HIS A 104 -16.75 -43.95 38.22
CA HIS A 104 -16.07 -44.72 39.28
C HIS A 104 -17.04 -45.41 40.25
N HIS A 105 -18.29 -45.64 39.84
CA HIS A 105 -19.37 -46.18 40.68
C HIS A 105 -18.98 -47.42 41.49
N ARG A 106 -18.12 -48.31 40.97
CA ARG A 106 -17.66 -49.53 41.69
C ARG A 106 -16.76 -49.24 42.88
N ALA A 107 -15.93 -48.20 42.78
CA ALA A 107 -14.98 -47.81 43.82
C ALA A 107 -15.58 -46.80 44.80
N MET A 108 -16.75 -46.23 44.48
CA MET A 108 -17.42 -45.18 45.25
C MET A 108 -18.84 -45.58 45.69
N GLN A 109 -19.14 -46.87 45.81
CA GLN A 109 -20.48 -47.38 46.15
C GLN A 109 -20.99 -46.87 47.51
N ASP A 110 -20.08 -46.62 48.45
CA ASP A 110 -20.41 -46.14 49.80
C ASP A 110 -20.41 -44.60 49.92
N VAL A 111 -20.26 -43.89 48.80
CA VAL A 111 -20.18 -42.42 48.76
C VAL A 111 -21.56 -41.84 48.38
N PRO A 112 -22.07 -40.82 49.10
CA PRO A 112 -23.38 -40.22 48.79
C PRO A 112 -23.44 -39.59 47.40
N ASP A 113 -24.62 -39.62 46.77
CA ASP A 113 -24.89 -38.92 45.49
C ASP A 113 -24.65 -37.40 45.56
N SER A 114 -24.66 -36.84 46.77
CA SER A 114 -24.35 -35.43 47.03
C SER A 114 -22.86 -35.11 47.08
N TRP A 115 -21.96 -36.08 46.89
CA TRP A 115 -20.51 -35.87 46.92
C TRP A 115 -20.02 -34.94 45.79
N PRO A 116 -19.06 -34.03 46.05
CA PRO A 116 -18.35 -33.80 47.32
C PRO A 116 -19.07 -32.88 48.33
N GLY A 117 -20.29 -32.43 48.04
CA GLY A 117 -21.09 -31.53 48.88
C GLY A 117 -20.89 -30.06 48.53
N PRO A 118 -21.93 -29.21 48.69
CA PRO A 118 -21.91 -27.82 48.23
C PRO A 118 -20.81 -27.00 48.89
N ASN A 119 -20.51 -27.23 50.16
CA ASN A 119 -19.45 -26.52 50.88
C ASN A 119 -18.06 -26.77 50.28
N ILE A 120 -17.77 -28.01 49.84
CA ILE A 120 -16.50 -28.35 49.21
C ILE A 120 -16.42 -27.72 47.82
N VAL A 121 -17.52 -27.72 47.07
CA VAL A 121 -17.59 -27.03 45.76
C VAL A 121 -17.33 -25.53 45.93
N SER A 122 -18.00 -24.87 46.88
CA SER A 122 -17.75 -23.45 47.16
C SER A 122 -16.30 -23.18 47.58
N GLN A 123 -15.68 -24.09 48.35
CA GLN A 123 -14.28 -23.99 48.72
C GLN A 123 -13.34 -24.12 47.51
N LEU A 124 -13.63 -25.03 46.58
CA LEU A 124 -12.86 -25.18 45.33
C LEU A 124 -13.04 -23.97 44.39
N VAL A 125 -14.24 -23.39 44.32
CA VAL A 125 -14.49 -22.15 43.56
C VAL A 125 -13.70 -20.99 44.17
N GLN A 126 -13.71 -20.85 45.49
CA GLN A 126 -12.91 -19.83 46.18
C GLN A 126 -11.41 -20.01 45.95
N ARG A 127 -10.90 -21.25 46.01
CA ARG A 127 -9.49 -21.56 45.73
C ARG A 127 -9.11 -21.35 44.26
N ALA A 128 -10.06 -21.50 43.34
CA ALA A 128 -9.82 -21.25 41.92
C ALA A 128 -9.53 -19.76 41.63
N CYS A 129 -9.98 -18.82 42.48
CA CYS A 129 -9.75 -17.38 42.31
C CYS A 129 -10.05 -16.88 40.87
N GLY A 130 -11.13 -17.35 40.25
CA GLY A 130 -11.49 -17.01 38.87
C GLY A 130 -10.79 -17.82 37.77
N GLN A 131 -9.88 -18.75 38.10
CA GLN A 131 -9.07 -19.49 37.13
C GLN A 131 -9.70 -20.84 36.78
N PHE A 132 -10.40 -20.90 35.65
CA PHE A 132 -11.04 -22.13 35.15
C PHE A 132 -10.04 -23.29 34.90
N VAL A 133 -8.76 -22.96 34.67
CA VAL A 133 -7.66 -23.94 34.58
C VAL A 133 -7.50 -24.72 35.89
N TYR A 134 -7.72 -24.09 37.04
CA TYR A 134 -7.68 -24.78 38.34
C TYR A 134 -8.80 -25.83 38.42
N ALA A 135 -10.05 -25.44 38.16
CA ALA A 135 -11.21 -26.33 38.21
C ALA A 135 -11.09 -27.53 37.24
N THR A 136 -10.63 -27.27 36.01
CA THR A 136 -10.42 -28.33 35.01
C THR A 136 -9.26 -29.27 35.41
N THR A 137 -8.15 -28.74 35.93
CA THR A 137 -7.00 -29.55 36.39
C THR A 137 -7.38 -30.40 37.60
N VAL A 138 -8.12 -29.85 38.57
CA VAL A 138 -8.64 -30.58 39.75
C VAL A 138 -9.51 -31.76 39.32
N THR A 139 -10.48 -31.52 38.45
CA THR A 139 -11.39 -32.59 38.00
C THR A 139 -10.66 -33.69 37.21
N LYS A 140 -9.65 -33.34 36.41
CA LYS A 140 -8.78 -34.32 35.72
C LYS A 140 -7.91 -35.11 36.70
N TYR A 141 -7.31 -34.44 37.68
CA TYR A 141 -6.46 -35.07 38.70
C TYR A 141 -7.21 -36.06 39.59
N ILE A 142 -8.50 -35.82 39.81
CA ILE A 142 -9.39 -36.70 40.58
C ILE A 142 -9.89 -37.87 39.71
N ASP A 143 -10.08 -37.65 38.41
CA ASP A 143 -10.63 -38.64 37.47
C ASP A 143 -9.58 -39.64 36.95
N THR A 144 -8.99 -40.41 37.86
CA THR A 144 -7.91 -41.36 37.54
C THR A 144 -8.26 -42.79 37.94
N ARG A 145 -7.57 -43.78 37.34
CA ARG A 145 -7.81 -45.22 37.62
C ARG A 145 -6.83 -45.80 38.63
N ASP A 146 -5.77 -45.07 38.96
CA ASP A 146 -4.65 -45.49 39.81
C ASP A 146 -4.86 -45.13 41.30
N ALA A 147 -5.85 -44.30 41.63
CA ALA A 147 -6.17 -43.89 43.00
C ALA A 147 -7.67 -43.69 43.20
N LEU A 148 -8.12 -43.65 44.46
CA LEU A 148 -9.51 -43.34 44.79
C LEU A 148 -9.78 -41.83 44.60
N PRO A 149 -10.85 -41.44 43.89
CA PRO A 149 -11.23 -40.03 43.70
C PRO A 149 -11.41 -39.26 45.01
N THR A 150 -11.91 -39.93 46.06
CA THR A 150 -12.07 -39.35 47.40
C THR A 150 -10.74 -38.98 48.04
N LYS A 151 -9.73 -39.85 47.96
CA LYS A 151 -8.39 -39.58 48.49
C LYS A 151 -7.70 -38.42 47.76
N ARG A 152 -7.76 -38.40 46.42
CA ARG A 152 -7.20 -37.30 45.60
C ARG A 152 -7.85 -35.95 45.93
N LEU A 153 -9.15 -35.96 46.19
CA LEU A 153 -9.87 -34.76 46.64
C LEU A 153 -9.42 -34.32 48.04
N ASP A 154 -9.31 -35.26 48.99
CA ASP A 154 -8.83 -34.97 50.35
C ASP A 154 -7.39 -34.41 50.35
N ASP A 155 -6.53 -34.94 49.47
CA ASP A 155 -5.16 -34.45 49.31
C ASP A 155 -5.15 -32.98 48.84
N ILE A 156 -6.02 -32.62 47.88
CA ILE A 156 -6.18 -31.23 47.40
C ILE A 156 -6.69 -30.33 48.53
N LEU A 157 -7.69 -30.79 49.29
CA LEU A 157 -8.29 -30.01 50.38
C LEU A 157 -7.31 -29.78 51.54
N SER A 158 -6.43 -30.74 51.80
CA SER A 158 -5.42 -30.70 52.86
C SER A 158 -4.22 -29.80 52.54
N ALA A 159 -3.96 -29.50 51.26
CA ALA A 159 -2.90 -28.58 50.85
C ALA A 159 -3.23 -27.12 51.23
N ARG A 160 -2.21 -26.36 51.70
CA ARG A 160 -2.33 -24.93 52.05
C ARG A 160 -1.20 -24.10 51.44
N PRO A 161 -1.47 -22.89 50.93
CA PRO A 161 -0.45 -22.09 50.25
C PRO A 161 0.52 -21.48 51.27
N ALA A 162 1.82 -21.53 50.96
CA ALA A 162 2.85 -20.94 51.79
C ALA A 162 2.89 -19.40 51.74
N LYS A 163 2.29 -18.77 50.72
CA LYS A 163 2.19 -17.31 50.53
C LYS A 163 0.91 -16.94 49.75
N PRO A 164 0.32 -15.75 49.99
CA PRO A 164 -0.73 -15.21 49.13
C PRO A 164 -0.13 -14.76 47.79
N SER A 165 -0.37 -15.55 46.74
CA SER A 165 -0.05 -15.25 45.35
C SER A 165 -1.32 -15.44 44.52
N PRO A 166 -1.57 -14.65 43.46
CA PRO A 166 -2.71 -14.84 42.57
C PRO A 166 -2.74 -16.23 41.91
N TYR A 167 -1.60 -16.93 41.79
CA TYR A 167 -1.50 -18.31 41.30
C TYR A 167 -1.24 -19.34 42.40
N GLY A 168 -1.25 -18.93 43.68
CA GLY A 168 -0.77 -19.76 44.79
C GLY A 168 -1.46 -21.12 44.91
N GLU A 169 -2.78 -21.17 44.70
CA GLU A 169 -3.57 -22.41 44.73
C GLU A 169 -3.29 -23.32 43.52
N LEU A 170 -3.07 -22.73 42.33
CA LEU A 170 -2.74 -23.45 41.11
C LEU A 170 -1.30 -23.99 41.13
N ASP A 171 -0.35 -23.22 41.66
CA ASP A 171 1.04 -23.65 41.88
C ASP A 171 1.12 -24.81 42.87
N LEU A 172 0.32 -24.77 43.94
CA LEU A 172 0.19 -25.88 44.88
C LEU A 172 -0.33 -27.15 44.21
N LEU A 173 -1.37 -27.02 43.39
CA LEU A 173 -1.94 -28.14 42.65
C LEU A 173 -0.90 -28.79 41.75
N TYR A 174 -0.08 -27.99 41.04
CA TYR A 174 1.03 -28.50 40.24
C TYR A 174 2.11 -29.18 41.06
N GLN A 175 2.50 -28.60 42.21
CA GLN A 175 3.44 -29.25 43.14
C GLN A 175 2.90 -30.61 43.61
N GLN A 176 1.61 -30.69 43.93
CA GLN A 176 0.98 -31.93 44.40
C GLN A 176 0.89 -32.99 43.30
N ILE A 177 0.62 -32.58 42.05
CA ILE A 177 0.68 -33.46 40.88
C ILE A 177 2.09 -34.03 40.71
N LEU A 178 3.12 -33.19 40.73
CA LEU A 178 4.52 -33.59 40.56
C LEU A 178 5.02 -34.47 41.71
N ARG A 179 4.61 -34.20 42.96
CA ARG A 179 4.93 -35.06 44.12
C ARG A 179 4.31 -36.45 44.05
N SER A 180 3.24 -36.62 43.28
CA SER A 180 2.60 -37.93 43.08
C SER A 180 3.31 -38.82 42.06
N CYS A 181 4.33 -38.31 41.36
CA CYS A 181 5.15 -39.09 40.43
C CYS A 181 6.16 -39.99 41.17
N HIS A 182 6.36 -41.21 40.69
CA HIS A 182 7.25 -42.20 41.31
C HIS A 182 8.75 -41.87 41.13
N ASP A 183 9.15 -41.39 39.95
CA ASP A 183 10.53 -40.98 39.64
C ASP A 183 10.55 -39.55 39.12
N ILE A 184 10.55 -38.60 40.06
CA ILE A 184 10.51 -37.18 39.74
C ILE A 184 11.76 -36.71 38.98
N ALA A 185 12.92 -37.32 39.22
CA ALA A 185 14.15 -36.92 38.56
C ALA A 185 14.10 -37.23 37.06
N ALA A 186 13.68 -38.44 36.68
CA ALA A 186 13.46 -38.81 35.29
C ALA A 186 12.33 -37.99 34.64
N VAL A 187 11.27 -37.71 35.40
CA VAL A 187 10.14 -36.88 34.94
C VAL A 187 10.60 -35.46 34.60
N LEU A 188 11.41 -34.82 35.46
CA LEU A 188 11.93 -33.47 35.22
C LEU A 188 12.87 -33.42 34.01
N GLN A 189 13.68 -34.45 33.76
CA GLN A 189 14.51 -34.56 32.55
C GLN A 189 13.68 -34.67 31.26
N ILE A 190 12.59 -35.45 31.30
CA ILE A 190 11.66 -35.55 30.17
C ILE A 190 10.95 -34.21 29.94
N LEU A 191 10.46 -33.57 31.01
CA LEU A 191 9.84 -32.25 30.94
C LEU A 191 10.81 -31.19 30.42
N GLN A 192 12.11 -31.29 30.74
CA GLN A 192 13.16 -30.43 30.19
C GLN A 192 13.23 -30.49 28.66
N LEU A 193 13.15 -31.70 28.09
CA LEU A 193 13.15 -31.92 26.64
C LEU A 193 11.83 -31.46 25.97
N VAL A 194 10.70 -31.71 26.63
CA VAL A 194 9.38 -31.27 26.15
C VAL A 194 9.28 -29.74 26.14
N LEU A 195 9.72 -29.08 27.22
CA LEU A 195 9.71 -27.61 27.33
C LEU A 195 10.76 -26.94 26.43
N GLY A 196 11.88 -27.61 26.18
CA GLY A 196 12.91 -27.10 25.27
C GLY A 196 12.55 -27.26 23.79
N SER A 197 11.50 -28.01 23.45
CA SER A 197 11.05 -28.15 22.07
C SER A 197 10.47 -26.86 21.46
N SER A 198 10.12 -25.88 22.30
CA SER A 198 9.68 -24.56 21.85
C SER A 198 10.80 -23.72 21.24
N SER A 199 12.07 -24.14 21.33
CA SER A 199 13.22 -23.45 20.74
C SER A 199 13.58 -23.91 19.31
N GLY A 200 12.63 -24.45 18.55
CA GLY A 200 12.80 -24.80 17.13
C GLY A 200 13.22 -26.24 16.82
N ILE A 201 13.35 -27.10 17.85
CA ILE A 201 13.68 -28.53 17.70
C ILE A 201 12.47 -29.34 18.18
N PRO A 202 11.82 -30.19 17.36
CA PRO A 202 10.71 -31.02 17.81
C PRO A 202 11.19 -32.20 18.68
N ALA A 203 11.77 -31.90 19.85
CA ALA A 203 12.29 -32.88 20.79
C ALA A 203 11.19 -33.56 21.63
N ASN A 204 9.93 -33.15 21.49
CA ASN A 204 8.78 -33.60 22.28
C ASN A 204 8.15 -34.90 21.78
N VAL A 205 8.89 -35.77 21.10
CA VAL A 205 8.40 -37.07 20.62
C VAL A 205 9.02 -38.21 21.44
N PRO A 206 8.25 -39.20 21.93
CA PRO A 206 8.74 -40.26 22.81
C PRO A 206 9.99 -41.00 22.32
N TRP A 207 10.07 -41.37 21.04
CA TRP A 207 11.25 -42.10 20.50
C TRP A 207 12.55 -41.28 20.61
N LEU A 208 12.47 -39.97 20.42
CA LEU A 208 13.62 -39.07 20.43
C LEU A 208 14.06 -38.77 21.86
N ILE A 209 13.10 -38.58 22.77
CA ILE A 209 13.35 -38.43 24.20
C ILE A 209 14.07 -39.68 24.73
N ALA A 210 13.59 -40.87 24.34
CA ALA A 210 14.21 -42.14 24.68
C ALA A 210 15.67 -42.22 24.19
N GLN A 211 15.95 -41.80 22.95
CA GLN A 211 17.32 -41.78 22.42
C GLN A 211 18.22 -40.72 23.06
N ILE A 212 17.69 -39.56 23.44
CA ILE A 212 18.48 -38.49 24.07
C ILE A 212 18.87 -38.87 25.49
N LEU A 213 17.91 -39.40 26.26
CA LEU A 213 18.07 -39.81 27.67
C LEU A 213 18.63 -41.23 27.81
N GLU A 214 18.79 -41.98 26.72
CA GLU A 214 19.30 -43.35 26.69
C GLU A 214 18.46 -44.30 27.57
N VAL A 215 17.14 -44.12 27.52
CA VAL A 215 16.14 -44.93 28.23
C VAL A 215 15.31 -45.74 27.25
N ASP A 216 14.71 -46.83 27.72
CA ASP A 216 13.77 -47.62 26.91
C ASP A 216 12.54 -46.76 26.55
N GLU A 217 12.17 -46.73 25.27
CA GLU A 217 11.01 -46.01 24.75
C GLU A 217 9.71 -46.41 25.47
N ALA A 218 9.60 -47.69 25.87
CA ALA A 218 8.45 -48.21 26.60
C ALA A 218 8.30 -47.59 28.01
N MET A 219 9.36 -47.02 28.57
CA MET A 219 9.34 -46.39 29.89
C MET A 219 8.81 -44.95 29.86
N ILE A 220 8.81 -44.28 28.71
CA ILE A 220 8.36 -42.88 28.60
C ILE A 220 6.88 -42.72 29.01
N PRO A 221 5.93 -43.53 28.51
CA PRO A 221 4.54 -43.45 28.96
C PRO A 221 4.35 -43.80 30.45
N VAL A 222 5.17 -44.72 30.97
CA VAL A 222 5.12 -45.16 32.37
C VAL A 222 5.54 -44.04 33.31
N LEU A 223 6.63 -43.33 32.99
CA LEU A 223 7.15 -42.21 33.79
C LEU A 223 6.19 -41.01 33.78
N MET A 224 5.49 -40.78 32.66
CA MET A 224 4.59 -39.63 32.48
C MET A 224 3.14 -39.86 32.96
N ILE A 225 2.78 -41.08 33.40
CA ILE A 225 1.39 -41.43 33.72
C ILE A 225 0.76 -40.54 34.81
N GLY A 226 1.56 -40.10 35.79
CA GLY A 226 1.12 -39.24 36.89
C GLY A 226 0.77 -37.81 36.47
N LEU A 227 1.15 -37.41 35.26
CA LEU A 227 0.99 -36.05 34.75
C LEU A 227 -0.14 -35.90 33.72
N HIS A 228 -0.98 -36.93 33.53
CA HIS A 228 -2.11 -36.92 32.59
C HIS A 228 -3.10 -35.74 32.80
N SER A 229 -3.11 -35.10 33.97
CA SER A 229 -3.96 -33.94 34.25
C SER A 229 -3.43 -32.66 33.59
N VAL A 230 -2.12 -32.58 33.33
CA VAL A 230 -1.41 -31.41 32.81
C VAL A 230 -0.74 -31.65 31.45
N LEU A 231 -0.62 -32.90 31.01
CA LEU A 231 -0.08 -33.25 29.70
C LEU A 231 -0.77 -34.46 29.05
N GLN A 232 -0.73 -34.45 27.72
CA GLN A 232 -1.15 -35.54 26.85
C GLN A 232 0.07 -36.31 26.39
N VAL A 233 0.10 -37.61 26.71
CA VAL A 233 1.09 -38.54 26.20
C VAL A 233 0.42 -39.38 25.10
N PRO A 234 0.89 -39.30 23.85
CA PRO A 234 0.28 -40.05 22.75
C PRO A 234 0.62 -41.54 22.81
N SER A 235 -0.25 -42.37 22.22
CA SER A 235 -0.02 -43.82 22.09
C SER A 235 1.04 -44.16 21.04
N SER A 236 1.26 -43.27 20.07
CA SER A 236 2.28 -43.41 19.03
C SER A 236 3.56 -42.71 19.45
N SER A 237 4.70 -43.39 19.32
CA SER A 237 5.98 -42.82 19.73
C SER A 237 6.50 -41.69 18.86
N ARG A 238 5.91 -41.51 17.67
CA ARG A 238 6.21 -40.41 16.72
C ARG A 238 5.31 -39.19 16.90
N GLU A 239 4.25 -39.31 17.67
CA GLU A 239 3.38 -38.18 18.02
C GLU A 239 3.97 -37.38 19.18
N ARG A 240 3.57 -36.12 19.31
CA ARG A 240 4.15 -35.19 20.29
C ARG A 240 3.48 -35.31 21.65
N ILE A 241 4.28 -35.23 22.71
CA ILE A 241 3.82 -34.94 24.06
C ILE A 241 3.41 -33.46 24.10
N VAL A 242 2.18 -33.21 24.53
CA VAL A 242 1.57 -31.87 24.55
C VAL A 242 1.24 -31.48 25.98
N ILE A 243 1.68 -30.30 26.42
CA ILE A 243 1.27 -29.72 27.70
C ILE A 243 -0.08 -29.03 27.49
N PHE A 244 -1.07 -29.33 28.32
CA PHE A 244 -2.43 -28.80 28.16
C PHE A 244 -2.55 -27.31 28.48
N HIS A 245 -1.71 -26.80 29.38
CA HIS A 245 -1.86 -25.47 29.94
C HIS A 245 -0.52 -24.73 29.95
N ALA A 246 -0.47 -23.56 29.32
CA ALA A 246 0.71 -22.68 29.33
C ALA A 246 1.17 -22.34 30.77
N SER A 247 0.21 -22.18 31.69
CA SER A 247 0.47 -21.93 33.12
C SER A 247 1.31 -23.02 33.79
N PHE A 248 1.23 -24.28 33.35
CA PHE A 248 2.07 -25.37 33.86
C PHE A 248 3.50 -25.24 33.34
N SER A 249 3.67 -24.92 32.06
CA SER A 249 4.99 -24.65 31.47
C SER A 249 5.69 -23.45 32.13
N GLU A 250 4.94 -22.41 32.48
CA GLU A 250 5.44 -21.24 33.21
C GLU A 250 5.83 -21.57 34.64
N PHE A 251 4.97 -22.32 35.34
CA PHE A 251 5.28 -22.81 36.67
C PHE A 251 6.63 -23.55 36.67
N LEU A 252 6.83 -24.50 35.74
CA LEU A 252 8.08 -25.26 35.64
C LEU A 252 9.31 -24.40 35.32
N ARG A 253 9.17 -23.27 34.62
CA ARG A 253 10.29 -22.38 34.26
C ARG A 253 10.62 -21.33 35.32
N ASP A 254 9.71 -21.06 36.25
CA ASP A 254 9.89 -20.07 37.32
C ASP A 254 10.41 -20.76 38.61
N PRO A 255 11.67 -20.52 39.00
CA PRO A 255 12.25 -21.15 40.18
C PRO A 255 11.60 -20.69 41.50
N GLU A 256 11.03 -19.48 41.55
CA GLU A 256 10.36 -18.97 42.76
C GLU A 256 9.02 -19.68 42.98
N ARG A 257 8.33 -20.04 41.90
CA ARG A 257 7.03 -20.74 41.93
C ARG A 257 7.17 -22.26 42.09
N SER A 258 8.04 -22.90 41.31
CA SER A 258 8.19 -24.36 41.27
C SER A 258 9.19 -24.92 42.28
N ARG A 259 10.12 -24.11 42.79
CA ARG A 259 11.13 -24.52 43.78
C ARG A 259 11.92 -25.75 43.33
N GLU A 260 11.72 -26.89 44.01
CA GLU A 260 12.38 -28.17 43.73
C GLU A 260 11.99 -28.78 42.37
N PHE A 261 10.89 -28.30 41.76
CA PHE A 261 10.42 -28.76 40.45
C PHE A 261 10.81 -27.84 39.29
N SER A 262 11.70 -26.87 39.53
CA SER A 262 12.16 -25.96 38.50
C SER A 262 12.93 -26.70 37.42
N VAL A 263 12.51 -26.55 36.17
CA VAL A 263 13.13 -27.13 35.00
C VAL A 263 13.99 -26.06 34.34
N ALA A 264 15.31 -26.26 34.38
CA ALA A 264 16.26 -25.38 33.72
C ALA A 264 16.15 -25.50 32.19
N PRO A 265 16.52 -24.46 31.41
CA PRO A 265 16.65 -24.56 29.96
C PRO A 265 17.51 -25.76 29.54
N LEU A 266 17.24 -26.34 28.37
CA LEU A 266 18.05 -27.43 27.84
C LEU A 266 19.51 -26.97 27.71
N PRO A 267 20.46 -27.71 28.30
CA PRO A 267 21.88 -27.51 28.03
C PRO A 267 22.16 -27.58 26.52
N ASP A 268 23.06 -26.73 26.03
CA ASP A 268 23.35 -26.63 24.59
C ASP A 268 23.73 -27.97 23.98
N ASN A 269 24.58 -28.74 24.65
CA ASN A 269 25.00 -30.08 24.22
C ASN A 269 23.81 -31.04 23.98
N VAL A 270 22.79 -31.02 24.85
CA VAL A 270 21.58 -31.85 24.71
C VAL A 270 20.71 -31.36 23.56
N ARG A 271 20.59 -30.04 23.42
CA ARG A 271 19.86 -29.40 22.31
C ARG A 271 20.47 -29.75 20.95
N ILE A 272 21.80 -29.74 20.86
CA ILE A 272 22.55 -30.09 19.66
C ILE A 272 22.42 -31.59 19.36
N LYS A 273 22.54 -32.45 20.38
CA LYS A 273 22.31 -33.91 20.25
C LYS A 273 20.91 -34.18 19.68
N ALA A 274 19.88 -33.53 20.20
CA ALA A 274 18.51 -33.64 19.71
C ALA A 274 18.36 -33.19 18.25
N TYR A 275 18.94 -32.03 17.90
CA TYR A 275 18.94 -31.49 16.54
C TYR A 275 19.57 -32.46 15.54
N PHE A 276 20.75 -32.96 15.90
CA PHE A 276 21.55 -33.85 15.09
C PHE A 276 20.81 -35.18 14.83
N ILE A 277 20.28 -35.83 15.86
CA ILE A 277 19.52 -37.09 15.74
C ILE A 277 18.33 -36.91 14.80
N LEU A 278 17.58 -35.81 14.94
CA LEU A 278 16.42 -35.52 14.09
C LEU A 278 16.79 -35.31 12.61
N LYS A 279 17.85 -34.54 12.33
CA LYS A 279 18.29 -34.29 10.96
C LYS A 279 18.93 -35.53 10.34
N PHE A 280 19.68 -36.29 11.11
CA PHE A 280 20.26 -37.56 10.69
C PHE A 280 19.18 -38.59 10.30
N GLU A 281 18.11 -38.73 11.10
CA GLU A 281 16.99 -39.61 10.75
C GLU A 281 16.23 -39.17 9.49
N ARG A 282 16.18 -37.85 9.19
CA ARG A 282 15.65 -37.37 7.90
C ARG A 282 16.54 -37.76 6.73
N LEU A 283 17.86 -37.61 6.87
CA LEU A 283 18.83 -38.02 5.84
C LEU A 283 18.72 -39.53 5.56
N ARG A 284 18.61 -40.33 6.63
CA ARG A 284 18.37 -41.78 6.56
C ARG A 284 17.03 -42.11 5.88
N SER A 285 15.96 -41.38 6.18
CA SER A 285 14.62 -41.64 5.60
C SER A 285 14.49 -41.25 4.13
N ARG A 286 15.28 -40.29 3.64
CA ARG A 286 15.23 -39.80 2.24
C ARG A 286 15.97 -40.71 1.25
N ARG A 287 16.92 -41.54 1.69
CA ARG A 287 17.62 -42.48 0.82
C ARG A 287 17.00 -43.87 0.86
N ALA A 288 16.64 -44.38 -0.31
CA ALA A 288 16.04 -45.70 -0.52
C ALA A 288 16.98 -46.90 -0.24
N ARG A 289 18.26 -46.68 0.10
CA ARG A 289 19.21 -47.73 0.53
C ARG A 289 19.55 -47.47 2.00
N GLN A 290 19.02 -48.32 2.87
CA GLN A 290 19.08 -48.21 4.33
C GLN A 290 20.53 -48.07 4.82
N LEU A 291 20.90 -46.89 5.31
CA LEU A 291 22.06 -46.76 6.21
C LEU A 291 21.77 -47.66 7.44
N PRO A 292 22.64 -48.65 7.76
CA PRO A 292 22.41 -49.54 8.89
C PRO A 292 22.30 -48.76 10.21
N GLN A 293 21.53 -49.27 11.18
CA GLN A 293 21.53 -48.70 12.54
C GLN A 293 22.93 -48.66 13.16
N SER A 294 23.85 -49.52 12.69
CA SER A 294 25.24 -49.63 13.12
C SER A 294 26.23 -48.86 12.26
N TRP A 295 25.80 -47.85 11.48
CA TRP A 295 26.72 -47.07 10.66
C TRP A 295 27.73 -46.30 11.57
N PRO A 296 29.04 -46.59 11.47
CA PRO A 296 30.05 -46.00 12.35
C PRO A 296 30.18 -44.48 12.18
N GLY A 297 29.71 -43.95 11.03
CA GLY A 297 29.70 -42.53 10.74
C GLY A 297 28.84 -41.69 11.72
N LYS A 298 27.87 -42.27 12.44
CA LYS A 298 27.10 -41.53 13.45
C LYS A 298 28.01 -40.97 14.56
N ILE A 299 28.91 -41.81 15.08
CA ILE A 299 29.85 -41.43 16.15
C ILE A 299 30.87 -40.41 15.62
N ALA A 300 31.35 -40.60 14.39
CA ALA A 300 32.30 -39.70 13.75
C ALA A 300 31.69 -38.32 13.47
N LEU A 301 30.43 -38.26 13.05
CA LEU A 301 29.70 -37.01 12.85
C LEU A 301 29.41 -36.28 14.16
N GLU A 302 29.01 -37.01 15.21
CA GLU A 302 28.84 -36.44 16.55
C GLU A 302 30.16 -35.83 17.04
N ALA A 303 31.29 -36.49 16.79
CA ALA A 303 32.62 -35.95 17.10
C ALA A 303 32.97 -34.69 16.28
N CYS A 304 32.64 -34.62 14.99
CA CYS A 304 32.83 -33.41 14.18
C CYS A 304 31.99 -32.23 14.69
N VAL A 305 30.70 -32.47 14.98
CA VAL A 305 29.81 -31.42 15.51
C VAL A 305 30.29 -30.93 16.89
N GLN A 306 30.82 -31.82 17.73
CA GLN A 306 31.40 -31.44 19.01
C GLN A 306 32.68 -30.60 18.86
N ARG A 307 33.57 -30.94 17.90
CA ARG A 307 34.79 -30.17 17.63
C ARG A 307 34.48 -28.77 17.07
N ALA A 308 33.42 -28.62 16.28
CA ALA A 308 32.88 -27.34 15.83
C ALA A 308 32.12 -26.56 16.93
N GLY A 309 32.39 -26.83 18.21
CA GLY A 309 31.76 -26.14 19.35
C GLY A 309 30.26 -26.41 19.50
N GLY A 310 29.72 -27.39 18.77
CA GLY A 310 28.30 -27.71 18.81
C GLY A 310 27.42 -26.81 17.95
N GLU A 311 27.98 -26.04 17.01
CA GLU A 311 27.16 -25.14 16.19
C GLU A 311 26.14 -25.91 15.32
N THR A 312 24.85 -25.60 15.48
CA THR A 312 23.77 -26.22 14.69
C THR A 312 23.90 -25.92 13.20
N LEU A 313 24.50 -24.77 12.86
CA LEU A 313 24.81 -24.38 11.48
C LEU A 313 25.84 -25.32 10.85
N TYR A 314 26.90 -25.67 11.58
CA TYR A 314 27.90 -26.61 11.10
C TYR A 314 27.27 -27.98 10.83
N ALA A 315 26.44 -28.47 11.75
CA ALA A 315 25.70 -29.72 11.58
C ALA A 315 24.81 -29.70 10.33
N ASP A 316 24.14 -28.58 10.04
CA ASP A 316 23.30 -28.43 8.84
C ASP A 316 24.12 -28.45 7.54
N ILE A 317 25.20 -27.67 7.46
CA ILE A 317 26.06 -27.61 6.28
C ILE A 317 26.70 -28.98 6.04
N LEU A 318 27.17 -29.65 7.11
CA LEU A 318 27.79 -30.96 7.03
C LEU A 318 26.79 -32.01 6.54
N LEU A 319 25.58 -32.07 7.11
CA LEU A 319 24.57 -33.04 6.70
C LEU A 319 24.10 -32.80 5.25
N ASP A 320 23.96 -31.55 4.82
CA ASP A 320 23.61 -31.21 3.44
C ASP A 320 24.76 -31.53 2.46
N TYR A 321 26.01 -31.36 2.87
CA TYR A 321 27.17 -31.79 2.10
C TYR A 321 27.22 -33.33 1.95
N LEU A 322 26.81 -34.07 2.97
CA LEU A 322 26.80 -35.54 2.95
C LEU A 322 25.61 -36.15 2.19
N GLU A 323 24.59 -35.38 1.81
CA GLU A 323 23.42 -35.89 1.05
C GLU A 323 23.80 -36.54 -0.30
N GLY A 324 24.94 -36.18 -0.90
CA GLY A 324 25.42 -36.67 -2.20
C GLY A 324 26.24 -37.97 -2.18
N ASP A 325 27.23 -38.06 -1.29
CA ASP A 325 28.10 -39.24 -1.11
C ASP A 325 28.58 -39.31 0.34
N PRO A 326 27.79 -39.92 1.25
CA PRO A 326 28.02 -39.80 2.69
C PRO A 326 29.29 -40.52 3.16
N ASP A 327 29.69 -41.64 2.55
CA ASP A 327 30.90 -42.36 3.00
C ASP A 327 32.17 -41.66 2.50
N GLY A 328 32.25 -41.36 1.19
CA GLY A 328 33.43 -40.72 0.60
C GLY A 328 33.65 -39.29 1.11
N ARG A 329 32.59 -38.49 1.26
CA ARG A 329 32.70 -37.12 1.78
C ARG A 329 32.95 -37.08 3.29
N LEU A 330 32.46 -38.06 4.05
CA LEU A 330 32.76 -38.16 5.48
C LEU A 330 34.22 -38.52 5.70
N ASP A 331 34.77 -39.47 4.94
CA ASP A 331 36.20 -39.80 5.00
C ASP A 331 37.08 -38.58 4.66
N THR A 332 36.69 -37.79 3.65
CA THR A 332 37.38 -36.52 3.33
C THR A 332 37.31 -35.53 4.50
N VAL A 333 36.14 -35.29 5.08
CA VAL A 333 35.99 -34.37 6.23
C VAL A 333 36.76 -34.85 7.46
N LEU A 334 36.81 -36.16 7.71
CA LEU A 334 37.57 -36.75 8.82
C LEU A 334 39.09 -36.70 8.58
N SER A 335 39.52 -36.67 7.32
CA SER A 335 40.94 -36.52 6.96
C SER A 335 41.46 -35.09 7.12
N LEU A 336 40.56 -34.09 7.18
CA LEU A 336 40.91 -32.69 7.44
C LEU A 336 41.34 -32.52 8.90
N GLN A 337 42.64 -32.43 9.15
CA GLN A 337 43.18 -32.13 10.48
C GLN A 337 43.11 -30.62 10.77
N PRO A 338 42.43 -30.19 11.86
CA PRO A 338 42.42 -28.79 12.25
C PRO A 338 43.80 -28.36 12.79
N GLN A 339 44.38 -27.30 12.23
CA GLN A 339 45.64 -26.73 12.72
C GLN A 339 45.48 -25.96 14.04
N GLN A 340 44.25 -25.59 14.41
CA GLN A 340 43.90 -24.90 15.66
C GLN A 340 42.52 -25.37 16.17
N THR A 341 42.39 -25.49 17.48
CA THR A 341 41.18 -25.89 18.20
C THR A 341 40.21 -24.71 18.38
N SER A 342 39.72 -24.10 17.30
CA SER A 342 38.65 -23.10 17.37
C SER A 342 37.42 -23.56 16.58
N PRO A 343 36.19 -23.38 17.12
CA PRO A 343 34.95 -23.77 16.45
C PRO A 343 34.80 -23.17 15.03
N THR A 344 35.28 -21.94 14.85
CA THR A 344 35.25 -21.22 13.59
C THR A 344 36.19 -21.80 12.54
N ALA A 345 37.33 -22.39 12.96
CA ALA A 345 38.28 -23.02 12.03
C ALA A 345 37.71 -24.29 11.40
N GLU A 346 36.90 -25.07 12.13
CA GLU A 346 36.24 -26.24 11.54
C GLU A 346 35.19 -25.85 10.50
N MET A 347 34.44 -24.77 10.74
CA MET A 347 33.48 -24.22 9.79
C MET A 347 34.17 -23.71 8.51
N ASP A 348 35.29 -22.99 8.67
CA ASP A 348 36.07 -22.46 7.56
C ASP A 348 36.67 -23.60 6.72
N LEU A 349 37.18 -24.67 7.34
CA LEU A 349 37.69 -25.86 6.63
C LEU A 349 36.58 -26.58 5.84
N LEU A 350 35.39 -26.73 6.43
CA LEU A 350 34.25 -27.34 5.74
C LEU A 350 33.80 -26.48 4.54
N CYS A 351 33.76 -25.15 4.70
CA CYS A 351 33.44 -24.23 3.60
C CYS A 351 34.52 -24.25 2.51
N GLN A 352 35.80 -24.29 2.88
CA GLN A 352 36.90 -24.43 1.91
C GLN A 352 36.77 -25.71 1.11
N GLU A 353 36.44 -26.85 1.73
CA GLU A 353 36.27 -28.12 1.03
C GLU A 353 35.05 -28.10 0.09
N ILE A 354 33.93 -27.50 0.53
CA ILE A 354 32.75 -27.34 -0.31
C ILE A 354 33.08 -26.49 -1.54
N VAL A 355 33.74 -25.34 -1.37
CA VAL A 355 34.09 -24.44 -2.47
C VAL A 355 35.16 -25.07 -3.38
N ARG A 356 36.15 -25.77 -2.82
CA ARG A 356 37.17 -26.53 -3.56
C ARG A 356 36.55 -27.60 -4.46
N GLY A 357 35.52 -28.30 -3.96
CA GLY A 357 34.79 -29.31 -4.72
C GLY A 357 33.99 -28.75 -5.90
N CYS A 358 33.70 -27.44 -5.93
CA CYS A 358 32.84 -26.81 -6.94
C CYS A 358 33.60 -26.21 -8.15
N GLY A 359 34.93 -26.07 -8.07
CA GLY A 359 35.78 -25.56 -9.16
C GLY A 359 35.69 -24.05 -9.45
N ASP A 360 36.50 -23.55 -10.39
CA ASP A 360 36.67 -22.11 -10.66
C ASP A 360 35.39 -21.41 -11.14
N VAL A 361 34.52 -22.13 -11.86
CA VAL A 361 33.24 -21.61 -12.34
C VAL A 361 32.31 -21.27 -11.19
N ALA A 362 32.33 -22.04 -10.10
CA ALA A 362 31.51 -21.79 -8.93
C ALA A 362 31.95 -20.54 -8.15
N LEU A 363 33.25 -20.21 -8.17
CA LEU A 363 33.75 -18.94 -7.60
C LEU A 363 33.23 -17.73 -8.39
N CYS A 364 33.17 -17.83 -9.72
CA CYS A 364 32.56 -16.80 -10.57
C CYS A 364 31.06 -16.64 -10.31
N ILE A 365 30.34 -17.76 -10.07
CA ILE A 365 28.93 -17.72 -9.66
C ILE A 365 28.77 -17.00 -8.32
N LEU A 366 29.59 -17.34 -7.32
CA LEU A 366 29.56 -16.71 -6.00
C LEU A 366 29.90 -15.21 -6.09
N GLN A 367 30.84 -14.80 -6.95
CA GLN A 367 31.13 -13.38 -7.24
C GLN A 367 29.90 -12.60 -7.71
N LEU A 368 29.14 -13.15 -8.66
CA LEU A 368 27.92 -12.50 -9.17
C LEU A 368 26.78 -12.48 -8.16
N VAL A 369 26.64 -13.55 -7.37
CA VAL A 369 25.65 -13.65 -6.28
C VAL A 369 25.95 -12.61 -5.18
N LEU A 370 27.23 -12.39 -4.86
CA LEU A 370 27.68 -11.49 -3.81
C LEU A 370 27.67 -9.99 -4.19
N ALA A 371 27.65 -9.69 -5.50
CA ALA A 371 27.64 -8.32 -6.04
C ALA A 371 26.22 -7.72 -6.22
N THR A 372 25.21 -8.32 -5.56
CA THR A 372 23.80 -7.95 -5.72
C THR A 372 23.45 -6.57 -5.17
N SER A 373 22.67 -5.81 -5.95
CA SER A 373 22.05 -4.53 -5.57
C SER A 373 20.52 -4.65 -5.62
N PRO A 374 19.76 -3.96 -4.74
CA PRO A 374 18.29 -3.97 -4.79
C PRO A 374 17.68 -3.51 -6.13
N GLU A 375 18.46 -2.82 -6.97
CA GLU A 375 18.01 -2.33 -8.29
C GLU A 375 18.21 -3.34 -9.43
N LEU A 376 19.12 -4.32 -9.27
CA LEU A 376 19.34 -5.39 -10.23
C LEU A 376 19.58 -6.73 -9.50
N PRO A 377 18.66 -7.69 -9.58
CA PRO A 377 18.87 -9.01 -8.97
C PRO A 377 19.87 -9.81 -9.82
N THR A 378 21.17 -9.60 -9.56
CA THR A 378 22.28 -10.30 -10.22
C THR A 378 22.49 -11.73 -9.71
N ASN A 379 21.70 -12.16 -8.72
CA ASN A 379 21.80 -13.46 -8.07
C ASN A 379 20.76 -14.47 -8.58
N THR A 380 20.08 -14.25 -9.69
CA THR A 380 19.17 -15.28 -10.23
C THR A 380 19.94 -16.31 -11.06
N PRO A 381 19.58 -17.60 -11.03
CA PRO A 381 20.23 -18.65 -11.83
C PRO A 381 20.29 -18.29 -13.33
N ARG A 382 19.20 -17.70 -13.86
CA ARG A 382 19.12 -17.23 -15.24
C ARG A 382 20.09 -16.08 -15.52
N PHE A 383 20.22 -15.12 -14.61
CA PHE A 383 21.13 -14.00 -14.76
C PHE A 383 22.59 -14.47 -14.73
N VAL A 384 22.93 -15.36 -13.81
CA VAL A 384 24.28 -15.93 -13.68
C VAL A 384 24.68 -16.66 -14.96
N ALA A 385 23.79 -17.47 -15.55
CA ALA A 385 24.02 -18.12 -16.84
C ALA A 385 24.30 -17.12 -17.97
N GLN A 386 23.53 -16.02 -18.04
CA GLN A 386 23.74 -14.97 -19.04
C GLN A 386 25.02 -14.15 -18.83
N ALA A 387 25.41 -13.90 -17.58
CA ALA A 387 26.60 -13.11 -17.27
C ALA A 387 27.90 -13.88 -17.55
N LEU A 388 27.92 -15.19 -17.27
CA LEU A 388 29.09 -16.05 -17.48
C LEU A 388 29.17 -16.66 -18.88
N ASP A 389 28.12 -16.54 -19.70
CA ASP A 389 28.02 -17.18 -21.02
C ASP A 389 28.12 -18.72 -20.94
N ILE A 390 27.43 -19.30 -19.94
CA ILE A 390 27.40 -20.74 -19.66
C ILE A 390 25.97 -21.25 -19.82
N ASP A 391 25.82 -22.47 -20.34
CA ASP A 391 24.52 -23.12 -20.48
C ASP A 391 23.79 -23.25 -19.12
N TYR A 392 22.48 -23.01 -19.13
CA TYR A 392 21.66 -22.98 -17.92
C TYR A 392 21.72 -24.31 -17.17
N ASP A 393 21.67 -25.42 -17.90
CA ASP A 393 21.74 -26.76 -17.30
C ASP A 393 23.09 -27.00 -16.61
N ALA A 394 24.19 -26.49 -17.17
CA ALA A 394 25.49 -26.55 -16.52
C ALA A 394 25.53 -25.69 -15.25
N VAL A 395 24.94 -24.49 -15.28
CA VAL A 395 24.80 -23.63 -14.08
C VAL A 395 23.98 -24.31 -13.00
N THR A 396 22.87 -25.00 -13.33
CA THR A 396 22.10 -25.76 -12.33
C THR A 396 22.90 -26.90 -11.71
N GLY A 397 23.80 -27.52 -12.47
CA GLY A 397 24.75 -28.52 -11.98
C GLY A 397 25.73 -27.96 -10.95
N TYR A 398 26.34 -26.80 -11.23
CA TYR A 398 27.22 -26.11 -10.27
C TYR A 398 26.46 -25.60 -9.05
N LEU A 399 25.27 -25.04 -9.25
CA LEU A 399 24.38 -24.62 -8.18
C LEU A 399 24.03 -25.82 -7.28
N ALA A 400 23.68 -26.98 -7.81
CA ALA A 400 23.40 -28.17 -7.00
C ALA A 400 24.52 -28.54 -6.01
N GLN A 401 25.79 -28.27 -6.37
CA GLN A 401 26.95 -28.49 -5.50
C GLN A 401 27.10 -27.40 -4.42
N LEU A 402 26.66 -26.18 -4.69
CA LEU A 402 26.66 -25.04 -3.77
C LEU A 402 25.48 -25.04 -2.76
N ARG A 403 24.55 -26.00 -2.86
CA ARG A 403 23.41 -26.14 -1.92
C ARG A 403 23.78 -26.11 -0.43
N PRO A 404 24.90 -26.71 0.03
CA PRO A 404 25.25 -26.67 1.45
C PRO A 404 25.46 -25.24 1.97
N ILE A 405 25.91 -24.31 1.12
CA ILE A 405 26.24 -22.93 1.50
C ILE A 405 25.26 -21.87 0.97
N ALA A 406 24.50 -22.19 -0.07
CA ALA A 406 23.52 -21.30 -0.70
C ALA A 406 22.12 -21.95 -0.79
N HIS A 407 21.09 -21.16 -0.49
CA HIS A 407 19.70 -21.47 -0.79
C HIS A 407 19.45 -21.24 -2.28
N ILE A 408 19.05 -22.31 -2.95
CA ILE A 408 18.85 -22.33 -4.39
C ILE A 408 17.36 -22.42 -4.64
N PRO A 409 16.78 -21.39 -5.28
CA PRO A 409 15.36 -21.37 -5.48
C PRO A 409 14.91 -22.43 -6.49
N SER A 410 13.64 -22.80 -6.40
CA SER A 410 13.01 -23.74 -7.34
C SER A 410 12.68 -23.11 -8.69
N THR A 411 12.66 -21.78 -8.79
CA THR A 411 12.37 -21.04 -10.02
C THR A 411 13.62 -20.36 -10.57
N THR A 412 13.64 -20.12 -11.89
CA THR A 412 14.80 -19.56 -12.60
C THR A 412 15.08 -18.09 -12.29
N ASP A 413 14.05 -17.38 -11.82
CA ASP A 413 14.03 -15.92 -11.68
C ASP A 413 14.07 -15.47 -10.21
N ASP A 414 14.04 -16.41 -9.27
CA ASP A 414 14.22 -16.14 -7.85
C ASP A 414 15.72 -15.97 -7.49
N PRO A 415 16.03 -15.16 -6.46
CA PRO A 415 17.40 -14.90 -6.02
C PRO A 415 18.03 -16.11 -5.31
N ILE A 416 19.29 -16.42 -5.65
CA ILE A 416 20.17 -17.28 -4.86
C ILE A 416 20.59 -16.51 -3.61
N LEU A 417 20.40 -17.12 -2.44
CA LEU A 417 20.69 -16.50 -1.14
C LEU A 417 21.73 -17.32 -0.38
N ILE A 418 22.76 -16.69 0.19
CA ILE A 418 23.70 -17.39 1.07
C ILE A 418 22.99 -17.74 2.38
N ARG A 419 23.14 -18.98 2.87
CA ARG A 419 22.31 -19.53 3.96
C ARG A 419 22.57 -18.88 5.32
N HIS A 420 23.74 -18.27 5.53
CA HIS A 420 24.10 -17.64 6.80
C HIS A 420 25.11 -16.51 6.65
N SER A 421 25.06 -15.52 7.56
CA SER A 421 26.01 -14.39 7.59
C SER A 421 27.44 -14.84 7.83
N SER A 422 27.68 -15.84 8.68
CA SER A 422 29.04 -16.38 8.92
C SER A 422 29.71 -16.95 7.66
N ILE A 423 28.93 -17.48 6.71
CA ILE A 423 29.42 -17.96 5.40
C ILE A 423 29.69 -16.76 4.48
N LEU A 424 28.81 -15.75 4.52
CA LEU A 424 29.00 -14.49 3.80
C LEU A 424 30.29 -13.79 4.25
N ASP A 425 30.53 -13.74 5.56
CA ASP A 425 31.72 -13.15 6.19
C ASP A 425 32.99 -13.94 5.86
N PHE A 426 32.88 -15.28 5.77
CA PHE A 426 33.96 -16.12 5.26
C PHE A 426 34.30 -15.76 3.82
N LEU A 427 33.33 -15.77 2.90
CA LEU A 427 33.54 -15.49 1.46
C LEU A 427 34.09 -14.08 1.20
N ARG A 428 33.77 -13.12 2.08
CA ARG A 428 34.22 -11.71 2.01
C ARG A 428 35.50 -11.43 2.80
N SER A 429 36.07 -12.40 3.52
CA SER A 429 37.30 -12.22 4.29
C SER A 429 38.48 -12.82 3.52
N PRO A 430 39.45 -12.00 3.08
CA PRO A 430 40.63 -12.49 2.36
C PRO A 430 41.51 -13.38 3.25
N GLU A 431 41.50 -13.15 4.56
CA GLU A 431 42.26 -13.93 5.55
C GLU A 431 41.67 -15.32 5.79
N ARG A 432 40.33 -15.44 5.80
CA ARG A 432 39.62 -16.71 6.09
C ARG A 432 39.41 -17.58 4.84
N ALA A 433 38.98 -16.98 3.73
CA ALA A 433 38.74 -17.71 2.49
C ALA A 433 40.01 -17.99 1.68
N GLN A 434 41.11 -17.27 1.94
CA GLN A 434 42.40 -17.42 1.25
C GLN A 434 42.23 -17.42 -0.28
N GLN A 435 42.58 -18.52 -0.95
CA GLN A 435 42.45 -18.69 -2.41
C GLN A 435 41.00 -18.68 -2.93
N PHE A 436 40.02 -18.80 -2.03
CA PHE A 436 38.59 -18.80 -2.33
C PHE A 436 37.92 -17.45 -2.01
N TYR A 437 38.71 -16.40 -1.76
CA TYR A 437 38.21 -15.06 -1.51
C TYR A 437 37.46 -14.50 -2.72
N VAL A 438 36.27 -13.95 -2.46
CA VAL A 438 35.39 -13.36 -3.46
C VAL A 438 35.38 -11.84 -3.32
N ALA A 439 36.07 -11.15 -4.22
CA ALA A 439 36.05 -9.69 -4.27
C ALA A 439 34.67 -9.16 -4.73
N PRO A 440 34.04 -8.22 -4.03
CA PRO A 440 32.77 -7.65 -4.45
C PRO A 440 32.96 -6.76 -5.69
N LEU A 441 32.35 -7.13 -6.81
CA LEU A 441 32.25 -6.30 -8.02
C LEU A 441 31.30 -5.12 -7.77
N SER A 442 31.58 -3.94 -8.34
CA SER A 442 30.63 -2.83 -8.27
C SER A 442 29.39 -3.16 -9.14
N PRO A 443 28.16 -2.86 -8.68
CA PRO A 443 26.95 -3.12 -9.47
C PRO A 443 26.95 -2.42 -10.84
N LEU A 444 27.64 -1.28 -10.94
CA LEU A 444 27.78 -0.48 -12.17
C LEU A 444 28.67 -1.20 -13.19
N ASP A 445 29.76 -1.84 -12.74
CA ASP A 445 30.67 -2.59 -13.62
C ASP A 445 30.01 -3.83 -14.22
N ILE A 446 29.15 -4.52 -13.46
CA ILE A 446 28.40 -5.68 -13.95
C ILE A 446 27.41 -5.27 -15.03
N GLN A 447 26.68 -4.17 -14.81
CA GLN A 447 25.73 -3.65 -15.80
C GLN A 447 26.45 -3.20 -17.09
N ALA A 448 27.57 -2.51 -16.94
CA ALA A 448 28.42 -2.06 -18.04
C ALA A 448 28.95 -3.25 -18.87
N GLN A 449 29.46 -4.29 -18.21
CA GLN A 449 29.95 -5.50 -18.86
C GLN A 449 28.85 -6.23 -19.65
N ILE A 450 27.67 -6.39 -19.06
CA ILE A 450 26.55 -7.09 -19.71
C ILE A 450 26.04 -6.29 -20.91
N TYR A 451 25.88 -4.98 -20.76
CA TYR A 451 25.46 -4.11 -21.85
C TYR A 451 26.46 -4.18 -23.00
N LEU A 452 27.76 -4.07 -22.71
CA LEU A 452 28.81 -4.12 -23.72
C LEU A 452 28.86 -5.48 -24.43
N ARG A 453 28.74 -6.60 -23.71
CA ARG A 453 28.71 -7.94 -24.33
C ARG A 453 27.53 -8.12 -25.27
N LYS A 454 26.32 -7.73 -24.84
CA LYS A 454 25.11 -7.78 -25.69
C LYS A 454 25.24 -6.88 -26.91
N ALA A 455 25.72 -5.66 -26.72
CA ALA A 455 25.92 -4.70 -27.80
C ALA A 455 26.96 -5.18 -28.83
N VAL A 456 28.09 -5.73 -28.36
CA VAL A 456 29.13 -6.29 -29.24
C VAL A 456 28.61 -7.52 -29.99
N ALA A 457 27.80 -8.39 -29.36
CA ALA A 457 27.17 -9.51 -30.03
C ALA A 457 26.24 -9.04 -31.17
N SER A 458 25.41 -8.01 -30.91
CA SER A 458 24.57 -7.39 -31.95
C SER A 458 25.41 -6.79 -33.09
N LEU A 459 26.48 -6.05 -32.78
CA LEU A 459 27.39 -5.47 -33.78
C LEU A 459 28.07 -6.55 -34.65
N ARG A 460 28.49 -7.68 -34.05
CA ARG A 460 29.07 -8.80 -34.79
C ARG A 460 28.07 -9.37 -35.80
N THR A 461 26.81 -9.51 -35.40
CA THR A 461 25.76 -10.02 -36.28
C THR A 461 25.39 -9.05 -37.39
N GLU A 462 25.30 -7.75 -37.07
CA GLU A 462 24.89 -6.70 -38.00
C GLU A 462 25.96 -6.40 -39.06
N HIS A 463 27.22 -6.28 -38.65
CA HIS A 463 28.34 -5.93 -39.53
C HIS A 463 29.21 -7.13 -39.97
N LYS A 464 28.76 -8.37 -39.69
CA LYS A 464 29.48 -9.63 -40.04
C LYS A 464 30.94 -9.68 -39.56
N LEU A 465 31.20 -9.24 -38.33
CA LEU A 465 32.54 -9.17 -37.75
C LEU A 465 32.99 -10.54 -37.19
N LEU A 466 34.31 -10.72 -37.04
CA LEU A 466 34.90 -11.93 -36.43
C LEU A 466 34.43 -12.13 -34.98
N GLN A 467 34.28 -13.39 -34.54
CA GLN A 467 33.95 -13.71 -33.15
C GLN A 467 34.99 -13.19 -32.14
N SER A 468 36.23 -12.98 -32.57
CA SER A 468 37.32 -12.43 -31.76
C SER A 468 37.28 -10.91 -31.64
N TRP A 469 36.48 -10.18 -32.43
CA TRP A 469 36.39 -8.71 -32.39
C TRP A 469 35.49 -8.25 -31.23
N PRO A 470 35.83 -7.19 -30.45
CA PRO A 470 36.95 -6.26 -30.61
C PRO A 470 38.30 -6.72 -30.02
N GLY A 471 38.37 -7.94 -29.47
CA GLY A 471 39.52 -8.49 -28.74
C GLY A 471 39.43 -8.17 -27.24
N GLU A 472 39.95 -9.07 -26.40
CA GLU A 472 39.86 -8.95 -24.93
C GLU A 472 40.54 -7.67 -24.42
N ALA A 473 41.67 -7.28 -25.01
CA ALA A 473 42.38 -6.04 -24.64
C ALA A 473 41.56 -4.78 -24.92
N ALA A 474 40.87 -4.72 -26.06
CA ALA A 474 39.99 -3.60 -26.40
C ALA A 474 38.74 -3.59 -25.51
N PHE A 475 38.14 -4.76 -25.24
CA PHE A 475 37.00 -4.92 -24.35
C PHE A 475 37.31 -4.39 -22.94
N GLN A 476 38.46 -4.76 -22.38
CA GLN A 476 38.93 -4.28 -21.08
C GLN A 476 39.32 -2.79 -21.08
N SER A 477 39.72 -2.24 -22.22
CA SER A 477 40.03 -0.81 -22.36
C SER A 477 38.75 0.03 -22.36
N ILE A 478 37.71 -0.40 -23.07
CA ILE A 478 36.40 0.25 -23.11
C ILE A 478 35.77 0.30 -21.71
N LEU A 479 35.81 -0.82 -20.98
CA LEU A 479 35.27 -0.89 -19.63
C LEU A 479 35.99 0.08 -18.69
N ARG A 480 37.33 0.12 -18.76
CA ARG A 480 38.14 1.07 -17.96
C ARG A 480 37.81 2.53 -18.29
N LYS A 481 37.72 2.89 -19.57
CA LYS A 481 37.34 4.25 -20.02
C LYS A 481 35.92 4.64 -19.60
N SER A 482 34.99 3.67 -19.55
CA SER A 482 33.61 3.93 -19.14
C SER A 482 33.44 4.21 -17.65
N GLY A 483 34.36 3.73 -16.79
CA GLY A 483 34.23 3.82 -15.33
C GLY A 483 32.92 3.25 -14.77
N GLY A 484 32.29 2.31 -15.48
CA GLY A 484 30.98 1.76 -15.13
C GLY A 484 29.77 2.59 -15.60
N GLU A 485 29.97 3.75 -16.22
CA GLU A 485 28.88 4.57 -16.73
C GLU A 485 28.29 4.03 -18.05
N LEU A 486 27.01 3.63 -17.99
CA LEU A 486 26.26 3.16 -19.16
C LEU A 486 26.02 4.25 -20.22
N SER A 487 26.08 5.53 -19.84
CA SER A 487 25.92 6.69 -20.72
C SER A 487 27.01 6.72 -21.80
N TYR A 488 28.27 6.55 -21.38
CA TYR A 488 29.44 6.47 -22.25
C TYR A 488 29.34 5.26 -23.20
N LEU A 489 29.06 4.07 -22.66
CA LEU A 489 28.96 2.85 -23.45
C LEU A 489 27.83 2.92 -24.50
N LYS A 490 26.67 3.46 -24.13
CA LYS A 490 25.54 3.62 -25.07
C LYS A 490 25.87 4.59 -26.20
N THR A 491 26.55 5.69 -25.91
CA THR A 491 26.95 6.68 -26.93
C THR A 491 28.05 6.12 -27.83
N LEU A 492 29.04 5.43 -27.26
CA LEU A 492 30.12 4.79 -28.00
C LEU A 492 29.61 3.70 -28.95
N ILE A 493 28.74 2.81 -28.47
CA ILE A 493 28.18 1.74 -29.31
C ILE A 493 27.39 2.33 -30.47
N ARG A 494 26.60 3.38 -30.25
CA ARG A 494 25.87 4.05 -31.35
C ARG A 494 26.81 4.69 -32.35
N TYR A 495 27.85 5.37 -31.88
CA TYR A 495 28.88 5.95 -32.75
C TYR A 495 29.53 4.86 -33.62
N ILE A 496 29.82 3.69 -33.07
CA ILE A 496 30.39 2.56 -33.81
C ILE A 496 29.39 1.93 -34.80
N SER A 497 28.11 1.82 -34.40
CA SER A 497 27.06 1.17 -35.22
C SER A 497 26.71 1.97 -36.48
N ASP A 498 26.82 3.29 -36.43
CA ASP A 498 26.39 4.20 -37.51
C ASP A 498 27.47 4.36 -38.62
N THR A 499 28.12 3.25 -39.00
CA THR A 499 29.11 3.19 -40.10
C THR A 499 29.17 1.85 -40.83
N ASP A 500 29.70 1.90 -42.05
CA ASP A 500 30.14 0.72 -42.80
C ASP A 500 31.41 0.06 -42.22
N ASN A 501 32.20 0.77 -41.39
CA ASN A 501 33.45 0.27 -40.81
C ASN A 501 33.58 0.52 -39.29
N PRO A 502 32.94 -0.32 -38.45
CA PRO A 502 32.94 -0.17 -36.99
C PRO A 502 34.34 -0.31 -36.35
N ALA A 503 35.27 -0.99 -37.01
CA ALA A 503 36.63 -1.17 -36.51
C ALA A 503 37.44 0.13 -36.54
N GLU A 504 37.23 0.97 -37.57
CA GLU A 504 37.92 2.26 -37.71
C GLU A 504 37.45 3.26 -36.66
N ARG A 505 36.14 3.37 -36.42
CA ARG A 505 35.58 4.24 -35.36
C ARG A 505 35.99 3.77 -33.96
N LEU A 506 36.04 2.45 -33.73
CA LEU A 506 36.55 1.92 -32.47
C LEU A 506 38.04 2.25 -32.28
N ALA A 507 38.86 2.16 -33.33
CA ALA A 507 40.27 2.52 -33.27
C ALA A 507 40.47 4.01 -32.94
N LYS A 508 39.68 4.91 -33.52
CA LYS A 508 39.71 6.36 -33.23
C LYS A 508 39.42 6.68 -31.76
N VAL A 509 38.52 5.95 -31.11
CA VAL A 509 38.16 6.16 -29.69
C VAL A 509 39.20 5.54 -28.74
N LEU A 510 39.81 4.43 -29.14
CA LEU A 510 40.80 3.73 -28.31
C LEU A 510 42.21 4.33 -28.43
N TYR A 511 42.56 4.87 -29.60
CA TYR A 511 43.91 5.33 -29.92
C TYR A 511 43.82 6.72 -30.55
N SER A 512 43.96 7.75 -29.72
CA SER A 512 43.82 9.17 -30.11
C SER A 512 44.92 9.69 -31.05
N ASP A 513 45.90 8.87 -31.42
CA ASP A 513 46.88 9.18 -32.47
C ASP A 513 47.09 7.93 -33.34
N GLY A 514 46.82 8.07 -34.65
CA GLY A 514 46.81 6.98 -35.63
C GLY A 514 48.17 6.38 -35.94
N GLN A 515 48.81 5.72 -34.96
CA GLN A 515 49.95 4.81 -35.19
C GLN A 515 49.75 3.49 -34.42
N LEU A 516 49.63 2.41 -35.18
CA LEU A 516 49.26 1.07 -34.71
C LEU A 516 50.32 0.38 -33.83
N ASP A 517 51.59 0.79 -33.94
CA ASP A 517 52.73 -0.02 -33.44
C ASP A 517 53.43 0.55 -32.20
N THR A 518 53.17 1.79 -31.80
CA THR A 518 53.85 2.45 -30.65
C THR A 518 52.99 2.52 -29.37
N ALA A 519 51.70 2.18 -29.43
CA ALA A 519 50.77 2.32 -28.30
C ALA A 519 50.77 1.14 -27.31
N LEU A 520 51.49 0.04 -27.58
CA LEU A 520 51.52 -1.16 -26.72
C LEU A 520 52.45 -1.03 -25.49
N SER A 521 53.14 0.10 -25.29
CA SER A 521 54.15 0.27 -24.24
C SER A 521 53.89 1.39 -23.22
N LEU A 522 52.81 2.16 -23.37
CA LEU A 522 52.47 3.24 -22.43
C LEU A 522 51.25 2.83 -21.59
N GLN A 523 51.44 2.73 -20.26
CA GLN A 523 50.33 2.61 -19.32
C GLN A 523 49.39 3.81 -19.51
N PRO A 524 48.09 3.60 -19.82
CA PRO A 524 47.15 4.70 -19.95
C PRO A 524 46.93 5.33 -18.56
N GLN A 525 47.17 6.63 -18.45
CA GLN A 525 46.86 7.41 -17.25
C GLN A 525 45.35 7.33 -16.95
N GLN A 526 44.98 7.23 -15.67
CA GLN A 526 43.58 7.22 -15.22
C GLN A 526 42.90 8.57 -15.54
N SER A 527 42.24 8.65 -16.69
CA SER A 527 41.31 9.74 -17.03
C SER A 527 39.98 9.54 -16.29
N SER A 528 39.33 10.63 -15.89
CA SER A 528 37.99 10.55 -15.28
C SER A 528 36.93 10.17 -16.32
N PRO A 529 35.86 9.44 -15.95
CA PRO A 529 34.80 9.04 -16.88
C PRO A 529 34.14 10.23 -17.61
N THR A 530 34.05 11.38 -16.93
CA THR A 530 33.54 12.63 -17.51
C THR A 530 34.46 13.17 -18.61
N ALA A 531 35.78 13.09 -18.44
CA ALA A 531 36.75 13.54 -19.44
C ALA A 531 36.73 12.64 -20.70
N GLU A 532 36.55 11.33 -20.53
CA GLU A 532 36.39 10.40 -21.67
C GLU A 532 35.08 10.64 -22.43
N MET A 533 33.98 10.96 -21.73
CA MET A 533 32.72 11.35 -22.37
C MET A 533 32.85 12.68 -23.14
N ASP A 534 33.58 13.66 -22.60
CA ASP A 534 33.84 14.94 -23.27
C ASP A 534 34.69 14.72 -24.54
N LEU A 535 35.72 13.87 -24.49
CA LEU A 535 36.54 13.51 -25.64
C LEU A 535 35.73 12.77 -26.73
N LEU A 536 34.82 11.88 -26.32
CA LEU A 536 33.92 11.20 -27.24
C LEU A 536 32.98 12.19 -27.95
N CYS A 537 32.41 13.15 -27.21
CA CYS A 537 31.56 14.19 -27.79
C CYS A 537 32.34 15.07 -28.79
N GLN A 538 33.54 15.54 -28.42
CA GLN A 538 34.41 16.31 -29.31
C GLN A 538 34.74 15.54 -30.61
N THR A 539 34.99 14.23 -30.50
CA THR A 539 35.24 13.38 -31.68
C THR A 539 34.03 13.32 -32.61
N ILE A 540 32.82 13.16 -32.06
CA ILE A 540 31.57 13.15 -32.83
C ILE A 540 31.33 14.50 -33.52
N PHE A 541 31.53 15.62 -32.83
CA PHE A 541 31.31 16.95 -33.39
C PHE A 541 32.33 17.32 -34.49
N ARG A 542 33.59 16.88 -34.39
CA ARG A 542 34.60 17.11 -35.43
C ARG A 542 34.36 16.35 -36.73
N GLU A 543 33.61 15.25 -36.68
CA GLU A 543 33.21 14.50 -37.88
C GLU A 543 31.98 15.09 -38.58
N CYS A 544 31.33 16.12 -38.00
CA CYS A 544 30.23 16.83 -38.65
C CYS A 544 30.74 17.81 -39.73
N GLY A 545 30.06 17.89 -40.87
CA GLY A 545 30.50 18.70 -42.01
C GLY A 545 30.67 20.20 -41.72
N ASP A 546 29.67 20.83 -41.10
CA ASP A 546 29.71 22.23 -40.64
C ASP A 546 29.31 22.30 -39.17
N VAL A 547 30.33 22.42 -38.32
CA VAL A 547 30.18 22.48 -36.87
C VAL A 547 29.33 23.68 -36.43
N GLN A 548 29.44 24.83 -37.11
CA GLN A 548 28.71 26.04 -36.71
C GLN A 548 27.21 25.92 -36.98
N VAL A 549 26.83 25.26 -38.08
CA VAL A 549 25.42 24.96 -38.38
C VAL A 549 24.87 23.93 -37.40
N ALA A 550 25.64 22.89 -37.08
CA ALA A 550 25.28 21.88 -36.07
C ALA A 550 25.05 22.48 -34.68
N LEU A 551 25.92 23.41 -34.24
CA LEU A 551 25.78 24.11 -32.97
C LEU A 551 24.55 25.04 -32.94
N ARG A 552 24.24 25.73 -34.05
CA ARG A 552 23.01 26.55 -34.16
C ARG A 552 21.74 25.70 -34.10
N ILE A 553 21.74 24.53 -34.72
CA ILE A 553 20.65 23.53 -34.61
C ILE A 553 20.47 23.11 -33.15
N LEU A 554 21.56 22.72 -32.48
CA LEU A 554 21.53 22.30 -31.07
C LEU A 554 21.16 23.45 -30.12
N GLN A 555 21.50 24.70 -30.44
CA GLN A 555 21.09 25.88 -29.66
C GLN A 555 19.57 26.02 -29.60
N VAL A 556 18.88 25.79 -30.73
CA VAL A 556 17.42 25.82 -30.79
C VAL A 556 16.81 24.60 -30.10
N VAL A 557 17.39 23.41 -30.27
CA VAL A 557 16.93 22.17 -29.62
C VAL A 557 17.06 22.26 -28.10
N LEU A 558 18.18 22.78 -27.58
CA LEU A 558 18.42 22.96 -26.14
C LEU A 558 17.48 24.00 -25.50
N ALA A 559 17.07 25.00 -26.27
CA ALA A 559 16.20 26.06 -25.77
C ALA A 559 14.71 25.71 -25.86
N THR A 560 14.33 24.70 -26.65
CA THR A 560 12.94 24.27 -26.85
C THR A 560 12.57 23.08 -25.97
N SER A 561 11.43 23.16 -25.28
CA SER A 561 10.93 22.01 -24.51
C SER A 561 10.48 20.88 -25.44
N PRO A 562 10.83 19.62 -25.16
CA PRO A 562 10.38 18.47 -25.95
C PRO A 562 8.86 18.24 -25.92
N GLU A 563 8.16 18.84 -24.95
CA GLU A 563 6.69 18.76 -24.84
C GLU A 563 5.96 19.75 -25.76
N LEU A 564 6.68 20.72 -26.31
CA LEU A 564 6.12 21.72 -27.21
C LEU A 564 6.34 21.29 -28.66
N PRO A 565 5.41 21.59 -29.60
CA PRO A 565 5.56 21.32 -31.03
C PRO A 565 6.73 22.08 -31.69
N THR A 566 7.51 22.80 -30.88
CA THR A 566 8.63 23.65 -31.24
C THR A 566 9.96 22.93 -31.24
N ASN A 567 10.01 21.62 -31.02
CA ASN A 567 11.26 20.87 -31.01
C ASN A 567 11.33 19.86 -32.17
N THR A 568 10.89 20.22 -33.39
CA THR A 568 10.87 19.29 -34.54
C THR A 568 11.93 19.68 -35.59
N PRO A 569 12.42 18.75 -36.43
CA PRO A 569 13.37 19.10 -37.50
C PRO A 569 12.83 20.17 -38.46
N ARG A 570 11.53 20.13 -38.75
CA ARG A 570 10.83 21.19 -39.51
C ARG A 570 10.83 22.52 -38.78
N PHE A 571 10.59 22.52 -37.48
CA PHE A 571 10.66 23.73 -36.68
C PHE A 571 12.06 24.34 -36.72
N VAL A 572 13.10 23.53 -36.52
CA VAL A 572 14.49 24.01 -36.49
C VAL A 572 14.90 24.58 -37.86
N ALA A 573 14.51 23.92 -38.95
CA ALA A 573 14.71 24.42 -40.32
C ALA A 573 14.07 25.81 -40.52
N HIS A 574 12.80 25.98 -40.13
CA HIS A 574 12.11 27.27 -40.24
C HIS A 574 12.62 28.34 -39.26
N ALA A 575 13.05 27.94 -38.06
CA ALA A 575 13.57 28.85 -37.04
C ALA A 575 14.92 29.47 -37.46
N LEU A 576 15.77 28.67 -38.12
CA LEU A 576 17.12 29.06 -38.54
C LEU A 576 17.21 29.54 -39.99
N ASP A 577 16.12 29.42 -40.76
CA ASP A 577 16.08 29.68 -42.21
C ASP A 577 17.08 28.81 -43.00
N ILE A 578 17.11 27.52 -42.64
CA ILE A 578 17.95 26.49 -43.26
C ILE A 578 17.05 25.49 -43.97
N ASP A 579 17.53 24.93 -45.08
CA ASP A 579 16.81 23.88 -45.80
C ASP A 579 16.53 22.66 -44.91
N TYR A 580 15.33 22.08 -45.05
CA TYR A 580 14.89 20.96 -44.23
C TYR A 580 15.78 19.74 -44.41
N ASP A 581 16.15 19.44 -45.65
CA ASP A 581 16.98 18.29 -45.99
C ASP A 581 18.38 18.44 -45.38
N ALA A 582 18.95 19.65 -45.41
CA ALA A 582 20.22 19.96 -44.74
C ALA A 582 20.13 19.77 -43.21
N VAL A 583 19.03 20.20 -42.56
CA VAL A 583 18.85 19.98 -41.11
C VAL A 583 18.73 18.50 -40.78
N THR A 584 18.05 17.70 -41.61
CA THR A 584 17.97 16.25 -41.39
C THR A 584 19.32 15.55 -41.58
N ASP A 585 20.15 16.01 -42.52
CA ASP A 585 21.50 15.47 -42.74
C ASP A 585 22.43 15.76 -41.57
N TYR A 586 22.41 16.99 -41.03
CA TYR A 586 23.19 17.34 -39.84
C TYR A 586 22.71 16.60 -38.59
N LEU A 587 21.40 16.47 -38.40
CA LEU A 587 20.85 15.70 -37.29
C LEU A 587 21.23 14.22 -37.41
N ALA A 588 21.25 13.65 -38.63
CA ALA A 588 21.67 12.27 -38.88
C ALA A 588 23.12 12.03 -38.47
N GLN A 589 24.03 12.95 -38.83
CA GLN A 589 25.43 12.92 -38.39
C GLN A 589 25.57 13.01 -36.86
N LEU A 590 24.63 13.69 -36.19
CA LEU A 590 24.55 13.80 -34.73
C LEU A 590 23.76 12.66 -34.05
N GLY A 591 23.36 11.61 -34.78
CA GLY A 591 22.58 10.47 -34.28
C GLY A 591 23.10 9.79 -32.99
N PRO A 592 24.43 9.74 -32.74
CA PRO A 592 24.97 9.24 -31.47
C PRO A 592 24.59 10.11 -30.25
N VAL A 593 24.44 11.42 -30.45
CA VAL A 593 24.16 12.44 -29.43
C VAL A 593 22.67 12.78 -29.34
N VAL A 594 22.00 12.79 -30.48
CA VAL A 594 20.63 13.23 -30.67
C VAL A 594 19.76 12.07 -31.15
N HIS A 595 18.53 11.99 -30.65
CA HIS A 595 17.53 11.08 -31.18
C HIS A 595 16.66 11.83 -32.20
N ILE A 596 16.74 11.38 -33.45
CA ILE A 596 15.83 11.80 -34.51
C ILE A 596 14.73 10.74 -34.62
N PRO A 597 13.46 11.11 -34.45
CA PRO A 597 12.35 10.22 -34.73
C PRO A 597 12.19 10.02 -36.25
N SER A 598 11.68 8.84 -36.65
CA SER A 598 11.61 8.37 -38.04
C SER A 598 11.05 9.42 -39.00
N ALA A 599 11.66 9.50 -40.20
CA ALA A 599 11.31 10.44 -41.25
C ALA A 599 9.78 10.51 -41.47
N GLY A 600 9.21 11.71 -41.27
CA GLY A 600 7.77 11.98 -41.46
C GLY A 600 6.95 12.19 -40.18
N THR A 601 7.53 12.04 -38.99
CA THR A 601 6.80 12.26 -37.73
C THR A 601 7.10 13.64 -37.12
N ASN A 602 6.09 14.39 -36.66
CA ASN A 602 6.21 15.69 -35.94
C ASN A 602 6.76 15.51 -34.50
N ASN A 603 7.62 14.52 -34.29
CA ASN A 603 8.12 14.15 -32.97
C ASN A 603 9.33 15.01 -32.57
N PRO A 604 9.53 15.25 -31.26
CA PRO A 604 10.56 16.16 -30.80
C PRO A 604 11.99 15.58 -30.96
N ILE A 605 12.97 16.44 -31.22
CA ILE A 605 14.39 16.12 -31.23
C ILE A 605 14.86 16.02 -29.78
N LEU A 606 15.36 14.85 -29.38
CA LEU A 606 15.75 14.61 -27.98
C LEU A 606 17.27 14.47 -27.87
N ILE A 607 17.88 15.23 -26.98
CA ILE A 607 19.25 14.95 -26.55
C ILE A 607 19.23 13.68 -25.70
N ARG A 608 20.04 12.69 -26.07
CA ARG A 608 19.93 11.34 -25.52
C ARG A 608 20.41 11.21 -24.07
N HIS A 609 21.20 12.17 -23.58
CA HIS A 609 21.73 12.15 -22.22
C HIS A 609 22.02 13.57 -21.68
N SER A 610 21.76 13.80 -20.39
CA SER A 610 21.98 15.10 -19.74
C SER A 610 23.44 15.54 -19.74
N THR A 611 24.39 14.60 -19.63
CA THR A 611 25.83 14.94 -19.65
C THR A 611 26.29 15.61 -20.94
N ILE A 612 25.57 15.39 -22.05
CA ILE A 612 25.84 16.03 -23.33
C ILE A 612 25.33 17.48 -23.31
N SER A 613 24.14 17.71 -22.74
CA SER A 613 23.66 19.06 -22.48
C SER A 613 24.60 19.83 -21.54
N ASP A 614 25.07 19.18 -20.47
CA ASP A 614 26.02 19.77 -19.51
C ASP A 614 27.38 20.08 -20.15
N PHE A 615 27.83 19.27 -21.11
CA PHE A 615 29.01 19.55 -21.92
C PHE A 615 28.80 20.82 -22.75
N LEU A 616 27.75 20.86 -23.59
CA LEU A 616 27.47 21.97 -24.52
C LEU A 616 27.23 23.31 -23.81
N LEU A 617 26.71 23.29 -22.58
CA LEU A 617 26.40 24.47 -21.77
C LEU A 617 27.55 24.89 -20.84
N SER A 618 28.66 24.14 -20.80
CA SER A 618 29.82 24.48 -19.97
C SER A 618 30.95 25.06 -20.83
N PRO A 619 31.31 26.35 -20.66
CA PRO A 619 32.35 26.98 -21.46
C PRO A 619 33.74 26.36 -21.24
N GLU A 620 34.01 25.83 -20.03
CA GLU A 620 35.27 25.17 -19.69
C GLU A 620 35.41 23.78 -20.33
N ARG A 621 34.29 23.05 -20.50
CA ARG A 621 34.28 21.68 -21.04
C ARG A 621 34.14 21.63 -22.56
N ALA A 622 33.21 22.40 -23.12
CA ALA A 622 32.94 22.37 -24.56
C ALA A 622 33.89 23.21 -25.40
N GLN A 623 34.58 24.20 -24.82
CA GLN A 623 35.56 25.04 -25.53
C GLN A 623 34.98 25.63 -26.84
N GLU A 624 35.46 25.20 -28.01
CA GLU A 624 34.99 25.61 -29.33
C GLU A 624 33.54 25.17 -29.66
N PHE A 625 32.99 24.19 -28.92
CA PHE A 625 31.65 23.65 -29.08
C PHE A 625 30.63 24.25 -28.10
N TYR A 626 30.98 25.30 -27.36
CA TYR A 626 30.10 25.92 -26.37
C TYR A 626 28.90 26.61 -27.01
N ILE A 627 27.70 26.35 -26.48
CA ILE A 627 26.44 26.94 -26.94
C ILE A 627 25.96 27.99 -25.94
N THR A 628 25.72 29.21 -26.41
CA THR A 628 25.11 30.26 -25.60
C THR A 628 23.60 30.03 -25.46
N PRO A 629 23.04 29.95 -24.25
CA PRO A 629 21.59 29.79 -24.06
C PRO A 629 20.79 30.96 -24.66
N LEU A 630 19.69 30.67 -25.34
CA LEU A 630 18.79 31.71 -25.89
C LEU A 630 18.02 32.42 -24.75
N SER A 631 17.83 33.74 -24.88
CA SER A 631 17.00 34.49 -23.93
C SER A 631 15.51 34.16 -24.09
N LYS A 632 14.69 34.43 -23.06
CA LYS A 632 13.23 34.22 -23.11
C LYS A 632 12.58 34.97 -24.28
N ASP A 633 13.06 36.18 -24.58
CA ASP A 633 12.54 37.01 -25.67
C ASP A 633 12.91 36.43 -27.05
N GLN A 634 14.15 35.94 -27.20
CA GLN A 634 14.59 35.26 -28.43
C GLN A 634 13.78 34.00 -28.69
N MET A 635 13.51 33.22 -27.64
CA MET A 635 12.67 32.03 -27.72
C MET A 635 11.22 32.34 -28.10
N PHE A 636 10.66 33.42 -27.56
CA PHE A 636 9.31 33.86 -27.91
C PHE A 636 9.21 34.33 -29.37
N VAL A 637 10.24 35.02 -29.88
CA VAL A 637 10.30 35.42 -31.29
C VAL A 637 10.35 34.19 -32.21
N LEU A 638 11.16 33.18 -31.87
CA LEU A 638 11.23 31.92 -32.63
C LEU A 638 9.88 31.18 -32.58
N TYR A 639 9.25 31.10 -31.41
CA TYR A 639 7.92 30.54 -31.24
C TYR A 639 6.88 31.21 -32.16
N LEU A 640 6.83 32.55 -32.17
CA LEU A 640 5.91 33.30 -33.02
C LEU A 640 6.17 33.07 -34.51
N LYS A 641 7.44 33.08 -34.96
CA LYS A 641 7.81 32.80 -36.37
C LYS A 641 7.27 31.46 -36.84
N THR A 642 7.35 30.44 -36.00
CA THR A 642 6.95 29.08 -36.38
C THR A 642 5.45 28.88 -36.41
N LEU A 643 4.70 29.50 -35.50
CA LEU A 643 3.24 29.49 -35.53
C LEU A 643 2.69 30.22 -36.77
N ILE A 644 3.35 31.29 -37.19
CA ILE A 644 3.01 31.98 -38.44
C ILE A 644 3.39 31.12 -39.66
N ALA A 645 4.56 30.46 -39.64
CA ALA A 645 4.98 29.55 -40.71
C ALA A 645 4.00 28.36 -40.89
N THR A 646 3.44 27.84 -39.80
CA THR A 646 2.42 26.77 -39.88
C THR A 646 1.13 27.25 -40.56
N VAL A 647 0.68 28.48 -40.28
CA VAL A 647 -0.46 29.08 -41.00
C VAL A 647 -0.11 29.29 -42.47
N ARG A 648 1.11 29.76 -42.78
CA ARG A 648 1.55 29.94 -44.17
C ARG A 648 1.54 28.64 -44.97
N MET A 649 2.06 27.56 -44.38
CA MET A 649 2.11 26.25 -45.04
C MET A 649 0.72 25.69 -45.31
N ARG A 650 -0.22 25.82 -44.35
CA ARG A 650 -1.59 25.31 -44.51
C ARG A 650 -2.40 26.04 -45.60
N HIS A 651 -2.11 27.32 -45.80
CA HIS A 651 -2.85 28.20 -46.73
C HIS A 651 -2.02 28.59 -47.97
N GLU A 652 -0.88 27.94 -48.21
CA GLU A 652 0.02 28.19 -49.34
C GLU A 652 0.41 29.69 -49.52
N LEU A 653 0.65 30.38 -48.40
CA LEU A 653 0.91 31.83 -48.40
C LEU A 653 2.36 32.18 -48.79
N PRO A 654 2.59 33.36 -49.41
CA PRO A 654 3.93 33.83 -49.79
C PRO A 654 4.90 33.92 -48.60
N GLN A 655 6.20 33.78 -48.87
CA GLN A 655 7.21 33.90 -47.82
C GLN A 655 7.24 35.26 -47.13
N SER A 656 6.78 36.30 -47.82
CA SER A 656 6.70 37.67 -47.35
C SER A 656 5.52 37.96 -46.41
N TRP A 657 4.54 37.07 -46.26
CA TRP A 657 3.39 37.26 -45.36
C TRP A 657 3.78 36.89 -43.91
N PRO A 658 3.35 37.63 -42.86
CA PRO A 658 2.46 38.79 -42.84
C PRO A 658 3.14 40.14 -43.17
N GLY A 659 4.44 40.14 -43.47
CA GLY A 659 5.27 41.34 -43.65
C GLY A 659 6.00 41.71 -42.36
N GLN A 660 7.20 42.29 -42.47
CA GLN A 660 8.04 42.60 -41.31
C GLN A 660 7.39 43.59 -40.33
N SER A 661 6.69 44.60 -40.85
CA SER A 661 5.96 45.58 -40.03
C SER A 661 4.78 44.96 -39.28
N ALA A 662 4.03 44.07 -39.92
CA ALA A 662 2.93 43.37 -39.26
C ALA A 662 3.43 42.37 -38.21
N PHE A 663 4.55 41.68 -38.49
CA PHE A 663 5.19 40.78 -37.53
C PHE A 663 5.64 41.51 -36.27
N GLN A 664 6.27 42.69 -36.43
CA GLN A 664 6.68 43.52 -35.29
C GLN A 664 5.47 43.99 -34.47
N LEU A 665 4.40 44.42 -35.13
CA LEU A 665 3.17 44.84 -34.44
C LEU A 665 2.51 43.69 -33.66
N ILE A 666 2.52 42.47 -34.20
CA ILE A 666 2.04 41.27 -33.48
C ILE A 666 2.92 40.98 -32.27
N LEU A 667 4.24 41.10 -32.41
CA LEU A 667 5.19 40.90 -31.32
C LEU A 667 4.92 41.90 -30.19
N GLU A 668 4.74 43.18 -30.52
CA GLU A 668 4.38 44.25 -29.58
C GLU A 668 3.03 43.99 -28.89
N LYS A 669 1.97 43.70 -29.66
CA LYS A 669 0.63 43.39 -29.11
C LYS A 669 0.62 42.16 -28.22
N SER A 670 1.43 41.16 -28.54
CA SER A 670 1.47 39.92 -27.76
C SER A 670 2.14 40.08 -26.38
N GLY A 671 3.06 41.03 -26.22
CA GLY A 671 3.78 41.28 -24.97
C GLY A 671 4.40 40.03 -24.32
N GLY A 672 4.78 39.00 -25.10
CA GLY A 672 5.29 37.72 -24.57
C GLY A 672 4.22 36.72 -24.13
N CYS A 673 2.94 37.01 -24.31
CA CYS A 673 1.82 36.15 -23.92
C CYS A 673 1.62 34.99 -24.90
N HIS A 674 1.90 33.76 -24.45
CA HIS A 674 1.74 32.55 -25.27
C HIS A 674 0.26 32.25 -25.58
N ALA A 675 -0.66 32.59 -24.67
CA ALA A 675 -2.09 32.42 -24.89
C ALA A 675 -2.60 33.31 -26.03
N TYR A 676 -2.07 34.54 -26.14
CA TYR A 676 -2.36 35.46 -27.24
C TYR A 676 -1.93 34.87 -28.57
N VAL A 677 -0.67 34.45 -28.69
CA VAL A 677 -0.15 33.93 -29.96
C VAL A 677 -0.88 32.68 -30.39
N ASN A 678 -1.13 31.73 -29.48
CA ASN A 678 -1.88 30.51 -29.81
C ASN A 678 -3.33 30.79 -30.24
N THR A 679 -4.01 31.70 -29.54
CA THR A 679 -5.38 32.11 -29.89
C THR A 679 -5.38 32.80 -31.26
N LEU A 680 -4.39 33.66 -31.53
CA LEU A 680 -4.23 34.39 -32.78
C LEU A 680 -4.00 33.43 -33.93
N THR A 681 -3.06 32.48 -33.80
CA THR A 681 -2.78 31.48 -34.83
C THR A 681 -4.03 30.68 -35.18
N ARG A 682 -4.81 30.23 -34.18
CA ARG A 682 -6.07 29.52 -34.41
C ARG A 682 -7.15 30.42 -35.03
N TYR A 683 -7.18 31.70 -34.67
CA TYR A 683 -8.08 32.68 -35.28
C TYR A 683 -7.72 32.89 -36.76
N LEU A 684 -6.44 33.06 -37.09
CA LEU A 684 -5.99 33.28 -38.46
C LEU A 684 -6.25 32.07 -39.38
N ASP A 685 -6.26 30.85 -38.84
CA ASP A 685 -6.37 29.60 -39.61
C ASP A 685 -7.64 29.47 -40.47
N ALA A 686 -8.70 30.25 -40.23
CA ALA A 686 -9.91 30.19 -41.06
C ALA A 686 -9.88 31.15 -42.27
N ASN A 687 -9.27 32.34 -42.13
CA ASN A 687 -9.14 33.33 -43.21
C ASN A 687 -7.99 34.29 -42.88
N PRO A 688 -6.74 33.91 -43.22
CA PRO A 688 -5.54 34.58 -42.71
C PRO A 688 -5.47 36.06 -43.06
N PHE A 689 -5.78 36.43 -44.31
CA PHE A 689 -5.70 37.82 -44.75
C PHE A 689 -6.74 38.73 -44.08
N GLN A 690 -8.02 38.35 -44.13
CA GLN A 690 -9.08 39.22 -43.61
C GLN A 690 -9.01 39.33 -42.08
N ARG A 691 -8.70 38.23 -41.39
CA ARG A 691 -8.61 38.20 -39.92
C ARG A 691 -7.35 38.90 -39.42
N LEU A 692 -6.23 38.78 -40.13
CA LEU A 692 -5.02 39.54 -39.79
C LEU A 692 -5.26 41.04 -39.91
N THR A 693 -5.89 41.51 -41.00
CA THR A 693 -6.24 42.93 -41.15
C THR A 693 -7.12 43.43 -40.00
N LYS A 694 -8.08 42.62 -39.53
CA LYS A 694 -8.91 42.98 -38.37
C LYS A 694 -8.10 43.08 -37.06
N VAL A 695 -7.15 42.18 -36.84
CA VAL A 695 -6.28 42.21 -35.66
C VAL A 695 -5.33 43.42 -35.71
N LEU A 696 -4.74 43.71 -36.88
CA LEU A 696 -3.85 44.85 -37.05
C LEU A 696 -4.57 46.21 -36.94
N ASN A 697 -5.82 46.28 -37.38
CA ASN A 697 -6.66 47.49 -37.30
C ASN A 697 -7.39 47.65 -35.96
N SER A 698 -7.24 46.70 -35.01
CA SER A 698 -7.78 46.87 -33.66
C SER A 698 -6.95 47.92 -32.92
N GLU A 699 -7.61 48.98 -32.44
CA GLU A 699 -6.94 50.11 -31.79
C GLU A 699 -6.12 49.64 -30.58
N LEU A 700 -4.84 50.02 -30.55
CA LEU A 700 -4.00 49.92 -29.36
C LEU A 700 -4.44 51.03 -28.41
N ASP A 701 -5.21 50.70 -27.38
CA ASP A 701 -5.62 51.70 -26.40
C ASP A 701 -4.38 52.21 -25.66
N GLN A 702 -4.07 53.51 -25.82
CA GLN A 702 -2.78 54.07 -25.41
C GLN A 702 -2.63 54.21 -23.89
N HIS A 703 -3.67 53.89 -23.11
CA HIS A 703 -3.73 54.09 -21.66
C HIS A 703 -3.50 52.82 -20.84
N GLU A 704 -3.59 51.61 -21.40
CA GLU A 704 -3.28 50.36 -20.69
C GLU A 704 -2.53 49.36 -21.60
N ARG A 705 -1.19 49.42 -21.58
CA ARG A 705 -0.33 48.44 -22.28
C ARG A 705 -0.19 47.14 -21.47
N SER A 706 -1.30 46.44 -21.23
CA SER A 706 -1.25 45.10 -20.63
C SER A 706 -1.43 44.01 -21.71
N PRO A 707 -0.62 42.94 -21.71
CA PRO A 707 -0.79 41.82 -22.64
C PRO A 707 -2.11 41.06 -22.44
N GLU A 708 -2.77 41.26 -21.30
CA GLU A 708 -4.11 40.72 -20.99
C GLU A 708 -5.21 41.47 -21.76
N PHE A 709 -5.10 42.80 -21.89
CA PHE A 709 -6.05 43.62 -22.64
C PHE A 709 -6.09 43.27 -24.13
N GLU A 710 -4.91 43.08 -24.74
CA GLU A 710 -4.80 42.65 -26.14
C GLU A 710 -5.36 41.23 -26.33
N LEU A 711 -5.17 40.34 -25.35
CA LEU A 711 -5.79 39.01 -25.36
C LEU A 711 -7.32 39.07 -25.27
N TYR A 712 -7.87 39.96 -24.47
CA TYR A 712 -9.33 40.16 -24.35
C TYR A 712 -9.91 40.77 -25.64
N THR A 713 -9.20 41.72 -26.24
CA THR A 713 -9.54 42.26 -27.56
C THR A 713 -9.58 41.17 -28.62
N LEU A 714 -8.60 40.26 -28.62
CA LEU A 714 -8.59 39.11 -29.51
C LEU A 714 -9.76 38.14 -29.24
N TYR A 715 -10.12 37.89 -27.98
CA TYR A 715 -11.32 37.10 -27.65
C TYR A 715 -12.61 37.73 -28.17
N ARG A 716 -12.76 39.06 -28.07
CA ARG A 716 -13.91 39.77 -28.66
C ARG A 716 -13.96 39.61 -30.17
N LEU A 717 -12.83 39.75 -30.87
CA LEU A 717 -12.77 39.55 -32.33
C LEU A 717 -13.20 38.14 -32.75
N VAL A 718 -12.91 37.12 -31.93
CA VAL A 718 -13.40 35.75 -32.15
C VAL A 718 -14.92 35.68 -31.93
N LEU A 719 -15.44 36.24 -30.84
CA LEU A 719 -16.88 36.21 -30.53
C LEU A 719 -17.71 37.01 -31.54
N ASP A 720 -17.24 38.18 -31.97
CA ASP A 720 -17.90 39.02 -32.99
C ASP A 720 -17.96 38.31 -34.34
N SER A 721 -16.96 37.47 -34.64
CA SER A 721 -16.96 36.66 -35.86
C SER A 721 -18.01 35.52 -35.86
N CYS A 722 -18.61 35.20 -34.71
CA CYS A 722 -19.55 34.10 -34.59
C CYS A 722 -21.00 34.46 -34.98
N HIS A 723 -21.34 35.76 -35.07
CA HIS A 723 -22.71 36.32 -35.18
C HIS A 723 -23.64 35.87 -34.03
N ALA A 724 -24.63 36.69 -33.67
CA ALA A 724 -25.54 36.46 -32.54
C ALA A 724 -26.52 35.29 -32.77
N SER A 725 -26.00 34.07 -32.94
CA SER A 725 -26.83 32.87 -32.89
C SER A 725 -27.29 32.66 -31.45
N HIS A 726 -28.61 32.54 -31.29
CA HIS A 726 -29.25 32.22 -30.01
C HIS A 726 -28.55 30.99 -29.40
N GLY A 727 -28.01 31.13 -28.19
CA GLY A 727 -27.36 30.04 -27.46
C GLY A 727 -25.84 30.11 -27.28
N ILE A 728 -25.07 30.97 -27.98
CA ILE A 728 -23.60 31.05 -27.78
C ILE A 728 -23.26 31.47 -26.34
N ARG A 729 -23.93 32.51 -25.83
CA ARG A 729 -23.76 32.97 -24.45
C ARG A 729 -23.99 31.82 -23.46
N GLN A 730 -25.15 31.16 -23.57
CA GLN A 730 -25.49 30.04 -22.69
C GLN A 730 -24.47 28.91 -22.81
N LEU A 731 -24.06 28.54 -24.02
CA LEU A 731 -23.05 27.52 -24.28
C LEU A 731 -21.71 27.84 -23.59
N LEU A 732 -21.22 29.07 -23.71
CA LEU A 732 -19.95 29.49 -23.08
C LEU A 732 -20.04 29.47 -21.54
N LEU A 733 -21.15 29.93 -20.98
CA LEU A 733 -21.38 29.92 -19.54
C LEU A 733 -21.50 28.49 -19.00
N LEU A 734 -22.18 27.59 -19.72
CA LEU A 734 -22.25 26.17 -19.36
C LEU A 734 -20.89 25.48 -19.43
N ILE A 735 -20.07 25.79 -20.45
CA ILE A 735 -18.69 25.25 -20.53
C ILE A 735 -17.88 25.76 -19.34
N ARG A 736 -17.98 27.05 -19.00
CA ARG A 736 -17.28 27.65 -17.86
C ARG A 736 -17.69 26.99 -16.54
N GLU A 737 -18.98 26.82 -16.30
CA GLU A 737 -19.52 26.36 -15.02
C GLU A 737 -19.25 24.87 -14.76
N TYR A 738 -19.25 24.04 -15.81
CA TYR A 738 -19.16 22.59 -15.69
C TYR A 738 -17.83 21.98 -16.22
N SER A 739 -16.86 22.81 -16.64
CA SER A 739 -15.50 22.37 -17.04
C SER A 739 -14.75 21.70 -15.88
N PRO A 740 -13.97 20.62 -16.10
CA PRO A 740 -13.54 20.03 -17.38
C PRO A 740 -14.43 18.89 -17.89
N ARG A 741 -15.61 18.67 -17.31
CA ARG A 741 -16.49 17.51 -17.62
C ARG A 741 -17.75 17.93 -18.37
N VAL A 742 -17.59 18.58 -19.51
CA VAL A 742 -18.72 19.05 -20.33
C VAL A 742 -18.80 18.23 -21.60
N SER A 743 -19.83 17.39 -21.71
CA SER A 743 -20.09 16.62 -22.92
C SER A 743 -21.00 17.37 -23.90
N ILE A 744 -20.84 17.10 -25.20
CA ILE A 744 -21.75 17.61 -26.23
C ILE A 744 -23.18 17.12 -26.01
N THR A 745 -23.38 15.90 -25.49
CA THR A 745 -24.72 15.38 -25.18
C THR A 745 -25.39 16.15 -24.05
N PHE A 746 -24.63 16.56 -23.02
CA PHE A 746 -25.11 17.47 -21.97
C PHE A 746 -25.49 18.84 -22.55
N LEU A 747 -24.61 19.46 -23.35
CA LEU A 747 -24.89 20.76 -23.97
C LEU A 747 -26.13 20.71 -24.86
N SER A 748 -26.31 19.63 -25.63
CA SER A 748 -27.50 19.40 -26.48
C SER A 748 -28.80 19.38 -25.68
N ARG A 749 -28.79 18.73 -24.52
CA ARG A 749 -29.97 18.64 -23.64
C ARG A 749 -30.24 19.96 -22.91
N ALA A 750 -29.20 20.61 -22.40
CA ALA A 750 -29.33 21.87 -21.66
C ALA A 750 -29.85 23.01 -22.55
N LEU A 751 -29.31 23.12 -23.77
CA LEU A 751 -29.64 24.18 -24.73
C LEU A 751 -30.85 23.86 -25.60
N GLU A 752 -31.39 22.63 -25.55
CA GLU A 752 -32.41 22.12 -26.49
C GLU A 752 -31.99 22.27 -27.96
N MET A 753 -30.68 22.14 -28.22
CA MET A 753 -30.10 22.22 -29.55
C MET A 753 -29.68 20.84 -30.01
N ASP A 754 -29.86 20.54 -31.29
CA ASP A 754 -29.33 19.30 -31.85
C ASP A 754 -27.79 19.32 -31.83
N ILE A 755 -27.20 18.14 -31.68
CA ILE A 755 -25.74 17.96 -31.63
C ILE A 755 -25.06 18.60 -32.84
N THR A 756 -25.67 18.55 -34.03
CA THR A 756 -25.06 19.11 -35.25
C THR A 756 -24.97 20.64 -35.21
N SER A 757 -25.97 21.30 -34.64
CA SER A 757 -25.94 22.76 -34.45
C SER A 757 -24.91 23.17 -33.40
N ILE A 758 -24.76 22.41 -32.32
CA ILE A 758 -23.69 22.66 -31.32
C ILE A 758 -22.32 22.47 -31.95
N SER A 759 -22.10 21.38 -32.70
CA SER A 759 -20.84 21.16 -33.40
C SER A 759 -20.53 22.29 -34.40
N ARG A 760 -21.54 22.81 -35.12
CA ARG A 760 -21.37 23.98 -36.00
C ARG A 760 -20.94 25.25 -35.23
N ILE A 761 -21.44 25.46 -34.01
CA ILE A 761 -21.04 26.58 -33.15
C ILE A 761 -19.62 26.37 -32.62
N LEU A 762 -19.28 25.17 -32.16
CA LEU A 762 -17.96 24.83 -31.64
C LEU A 762 -16.86 24.94 -32.71
N VAL A 763 -17.16 24.63 -33.97
CA VAL A 763 -16.23 24.88 -35.09
C VAL A 763 -15.88 26.36 -35.23
N LYS A 764 -16.86 27.26 -35.04
CA LYS A 764 -16.60 28.71 -35.07
C LYS A 764 -15.82 29.18 -33.83
N LEU A 765 -16.08 28.57 -32.67
CA LEU A 765 -15.42 28.86 -31.40
C LEU A 765 -14.10 28.10 -31.19
N TRP A 766 -13.64 27.34 -32.18
CA TRP A 766 -12.38 26.58 -32.16
C TRP A 766 -11.15 27.34 -31.67
N PRO A 767 -10.97 28.66 -31.93
CA PRO A 767 -9.83 29.40 -31.40
C PRO A 767 -9.75 29.40 -29.86
N ILE A 768 -10.88 29.21 -29.19
CA ILE A 768 -11.04 29.34 -27.74
C ILE A 768 -11.44 28.01 -27.09
N CYS A 769 -12.27 27.22 -27.76
CA CYS A 769 -12.75 25.93 -27.29
C CYS A 769 -11.93 24.78 -27.88
N ARG A 770 -11.54 23.85 -27.00
CA ARG A 770 -10.96 22.56 -27.33
C ARG A 770 -12.07 21.52 -27.34
N VAL A 771 -12.15 20.76 -28.43
CA VAL A 771 -13.04 19.60 -28.56
C VAL A 771 -12.17 18.34 -28.58
N VAL A 772 -12.42 17.41 -27.66
CA VAL A 772 -11.71 16.14 -27.55
C VAL A 772 -12.70 15.01 -27.74
N ASP A 773 -12.48 14.19 -28.75
CA ASP A 773 -13.30 13.01 -28.98
C ASP A 773 -12.81 11.87 -28.06
N ASP A 774 -13.63 11.47 -27.10
CA ASP A 774 -13.42 10.25 -26.31
C ASP A 774 -14.36 9.19 -26.87
N ASN A 775 -13.93 7.92 -26.88
CA ASN A 775 -14.64 6.77 -27.47
C ASN A 775 -16.07 6.54 -26.91
N ARG A 776 -16.54 7.38 -25.98
CA ARG A 776 -17.86 7.35 -25.33
C ARG A 776 -18.70 8.61 -25.57
N ASP A 777 -18.09 9.80 -25.62
CA ASP A 777 -18.76 11.09 -25.85
C ASP A 777 -17.73 12.19 -26.16
N THR A 778 -18.13 13.23 -26.89
CA THR A 778 -17.25 14.35 -27.27
C THR A 778 -17.22 15.40 -26.14
N MET A 779 -16.04 15.62 -25.57
CA MET A 779 -15.80 16.54 -24.47
C MET A 779 -15.38 17.93 -24.96
N VAL A 780 -15.83 18.97 -24.27
CA VAL A 780 -15.57 20.37 -24.60
C VAL A 780 -14.96 21.10 -23.40
N SER A 781 -13.88 21.84 -23.63
CA SER A 781 -13.24 22.69 -22.62
C SER A 781 -12.61 23.93 -23.25
N PHE A 782 -12.14 24.89 -22.46
CA PHE A 782 -11.37 26.02 -23.00
C PHE A 782 -9.89 25.64 -23.18
N TRP A 783 -9.24 26.22 -24.20
CA TRP A 783 -7.81 26.02 -24.43
C TRP A 783 -6.94 26.61 -23.32
N HIS A 784 -7.39 27.68 -22.67
CA HIS A 784 -6.65 28.38 -21.62
C HIS A 784 -7.60 28.94 -20.54
N PRO A 785 -7.23 28.91 -19.24
CA PRO A 785 -8.06 29.46 -18.16
C PRO A 785 -8.41 30.94 -18.31
N SER A 786 -7.53 31.75 -18.92
CA SER A 786 -7.74 33.20 -19.13
C SER A 786 -9.04 33.54 -19.87
N PHE A 787 -9.61 32.62 -20.66
CA PHE A 787 -10.91 32.86 -21.28
C PHE A 787 -12.07 32.75 -20.27
N SER A 788 -11.93 31.89 -19.26
CA SER A 788 -12.89 31.84 -18.14
C SER A 788 -12.83 33.13 -17.32
N ASP A 789 -11.65 33.72 -17.17
CA ASP A 789 -11.45 35.00 -16.48
C ASP A 789 -12.03 36.16 -17.30
N PHE A 790 -11.86 36.14 -18.62
CA PHE A 790 -12.53 37.08 -19.52
C PHE A 790 -14.06 37.04 -19.37
N LEU A 791 -14.68 35.85 -19.24
CA LEU A 791 -16.13 35.73 -19.06
C LEU A 791 -16.64 36.23 -17.69
N LEU A 792 -15.76 36.47 -16.72
CA LEU A 792 -16.10 37.13 -15.45
C LEU A 792 -16.04 38.65 -15.53
N ASP A 793 -15.29 39.18 -16.49
CA ASP A 793 -15.10 40.61 -16.69
C ASP A 793 -16.28 41.21 -17.47
N VAL A 794 -17.19 41.84 -16.73
CA VAL A 794 -18.42 42.43 -17.29
C VAL A 794 -18.10 43.58 -18.24
N GLU A 795 -17.02 44.32 -18.02
CA GLU A 795 -16.63 45.47 -18.84
C GLU A 795 -16.12 45.01 -20.22
N HIS A 796 -15.32 43.94 -20.25
CA HIS A 796 -14.71 43.44 -21.48
C HIS A 796 -15.57 42.42 -22.23
N ALA A 797 -16.23 41.48 -21.55
CA ALA A 797 -17.04 40.43 -22.18
C ALA A 797 -18.50 40.83 -22.46
N GLY A 798 -18.97 41.95 -21.90
CA GLY A 798 -20.28 42.55 -22.20
C GLY A 798 -21.44 41.55 -22.06
N PRO A 799 -22.22 41.28 -23.13
CA PRO A 799 -23.39 40.38 -23.05
C PRO A 799 -23.01 38.92 -22.75
N TYR A 800 -21.74 38.53 -22.94
CA TYR A 800 -21.27 37.17 -22.67
C TYR A 800 -20.93 36.92 -21.19
N ALA A 801 -20.75 37.98 -20.40
CA ALA A 801 -20.54 37.89 -18.94
C ALA A 801 -21.85 37.83 -18.14
N THR A 802 -23.02 38.02 -18.80
CA THR A 802 -24.30 38.02 -18.08
C THR A 802 -24.64 36.60 -17.61
N PRO A 803 -24.82 36.35 -16.29
CA PRO A 803 -25.05 35.00 -15.76
C PRO A 803 -26.35 34.39 -16.27
N LEU A 804 -26.47 33.05 -16.20
CA LEU A 804 -27.70 32.34 -16.56
C LEU A 804 -28.87 32.77 -15.65
N SER A 805 -30.08 32.79 -16.17
CA SER A 805 -31.29 32.99 -15.36
C SER A 805 -31.51 31.80 -14.41
N PRO A 806 -32.24 32.00 -13.29
CA PRO A 806 -32.46 30.93 -12.32
C PRO A 806 -33.03 29.64 -12.94
N ASP A 807 -33.97 29.76 -13.88
CA ASP A 807 -34.56 28.61 -14.57
C ASP A 807 -33.57 27.89 -15.49
N GLU A 808 -32.69 28.65 -16.17
CA GLU A 808 -31.62 28.09 -17.01
C GLU A 808 -30.59 27.33 -16.15
N THR A 809 -30.21 27.87 -14.98
CA THR A 809 -29.30 27.23 -14.03
C THR A 809 -29.91 25.94 -13.46
N VAL A 810 -31.17 25.99 -13.04
CA VAL A 810 -31.94 24.83 -12.57
C VAL A 810 -31.99 23.73 -13.63
N LYS A 811 -32.31 24.10 -14.87
CA LYS A 811 -32.34 23.18 -16.01
C LYS A 811 -30.98 22.57 -16.30
N ALA A 812 -29.92 23.38 -16.32
CA ALA A 812 -28.55 22.91 -16.53
C ALA A 812 -28.10 21.92 -15.44
N SER A 813 -28.39 22.22 -14.18
CA SER A 813 -28.09 21.35 -13.04
C SER A 813 -28.81 20.00 -13.13
N LEU A 814 -30.10 20.00 -13.52
CA LEU A 814 -30.86 18.78 -13.80
C LEU A 814 -30.24 17.97 -14.95
N CYS A 815 -29.91 18.61 -16.08
CA CYS A 815 -29.26 17.98 -17.24
C CYS A 815 -27.92 17.33 -16.86
N TYR A 816 -27.10 18.05 -16.11
CA TYR A 816 -25.76 17.61 -15.74
C TYR A 816 -25.80 16.40 -14.80
N HIS A 817 -26.69 16.42 -13.81
CA HIS A 817 -26.70 15.41 -12.76
C HIS A 817 -27.55 14.17 -13.05
N LEU A 818 -28.54 14.26 -13.95
CA LEU A 818 -29.43 13.15 -14.33
C LEU A 818 -28.99 12.44 -15.60
N GLU A 819 -27.80 12.72 -16.14
CA GLU A 819 -27.30 12.25 -17.44
C GLU A 819 -27.63 10.78 -17.81
N LYS A 820 -27.50 9.84 -16.86
CA LYS A 820 -27.79 8.39 -17.03
C LYS A 820 -29.24 7.98 -16.77
N HIS A 821 -30.00 8.82 -16.09
CA HIS A 821 -31.38 8.60 -15.64
C HIS A 821 -32.30 9.69 -16.20
N TRP A 822 -32.07 10.07 -17.45
CA TRP A 822 -32.73 11.19 -18.10
C TRP A 822 -34.22 10.88 -18.39
N PRO A 823 -35.17 11.68 -17.89
CA PRO A 823 -36.60 11.41 -18.05
C PRO A 823 -37.24 12.09 -19.27
N GLY A 824 -36.46 12.82 -20.06
CA GLY A 824 -36.91 13.58 -21.23
C GLY A 824 -37.35 15.01 -20.91
N ASN A 825 -37.46 15.85 -21.95
CA ASN A 825 -37.63 17.30 -21.84
C ASN A 825 -38.96 17.71 -21.17
N ILE A 826 -40.03 16.94 -21.37
CA ILE A 826 -41.34 17.23 -20.78
C ILE A 826 -41.29 17.12 -19.24
N ALA A 827 -40.61 16.09 -18.72
CA ALA A 827 -40.44 15.91 -17.28
C ALA A 827 -39.50 16.96 -16.69
N VAL A 828 -38.44 17.33 -17.42
CA VAL A 828 -37.50 18.37 -16.98
C VAL A 828 -38.16 19.74 -16.95
N ASN A 829 -38.93 20.11 -17.97
CA ASN A 829 -39.65 21.39 -17.99
C ASN A 829 -40.67 21.47 -16.85
N TRP A 830 -41.34 20.36 -16.53
CA TRP A 830 -42.19 20.28 -15.35
C TRP A 830 -41.39 20.46 -14.04
N LEU A 831 -40.24 19.80 -13.89
CA LEU A 831 -39.38 19.95 -12.70
C LEU A 831 -38.80 21.36 -12.56
N VAL A 832 -38.44 22.03 -13.66
CA VAL A 832 -37.98 23.42 -13.67
C VAL A 832 -39.09 24.36 -13.19
N GLN A 833 -40.32 24.16 -13.66
CA GLN A 833 -41.48 24.91 -13.17
C GLN A 833 -41.74 24.69 -11.68
N MET A 834 -41.60 23.45 -11.18
CA MET A 834 -41.76 23.15 -9.75
C MET A 834 -40.64 23.72 -8.89
N ALA A 835 -39.42 23.85 -9.44
CA ALA A 835 -38.30 24.46 -8.74
C ALA A 835 -38.51 25.98 -8.55
N CYS A 836 -39.27 26.65 -9.44
CA CYS A 836 -39.48 28.11 -9.38
C CYS A 836 -38.16 28.89 -9.24
N GLY A 837 -37.11 28.46 -9.98
CA GLY A 837 -35.77 29.04 -9.90
C GLY A 837 -34.95 28.68 -8.64
N GLN A 838 -35.47 27.86 -7.72
CA GLN A 838 -34.74 27.43 -6.53
C GLN A 838 -33.81 26.25 -6.82
N GLU A 839 -32.50 26.51 -6.88
CA GLU A 839 -31.50 25.45 -7.08
C GLU A 839 -31.50 24.40 -5.95
N ILE A 840 -31.87 24.82 -4.73
CA ILE A 840 -31.95 23.96 -3.54
C ILE A 840 -32.95 22.81 -3.75
N TYR A 841 -34.05 23.08 -4.45
CA TYR A 841 -35.02 22.04 -4.81
C TYR A 841 -34.37 20.97 -5.68
N VAL A 842 -33.59 21.39 -6.70
CA VAL A 842 -32.89 20.48 -7.61
C VAL A 842 -31.82 19.67 -6.87
N GLN A 843 -31.00 20.32 -6.04
CA GLN A 843 -29.97 19.64 -5.26
C GLN A 843 -30.57 18.59 -4.31
N THR A 844 -31.62 18.96 -3.57
CA THR A 844 -32.33 18.04 -2.66
C THR A 844 -32.97 16.88 -3.42
N LEU A 845 -33.63 17.16 -4.55
CA LEU A 845 -34.25 16.16 -5.42
C LEU A 845 -33.22 15.16 -5.96
N ILE A 846 -32.07 15.63 -6.45
CA ILE A 846 -31.00 14.77 -6.96
C ILE A 846 -30.45 13.87 -5.84
N ARG A 847 -30.23 14.43 -4.64
CA ARG A 847 -29.76 13.65 -3.48
C ARG A 847 -30.80 12.63 -3.00
N TYR A 848 -32.09 12.90 -3.20
CA TYR A 848 -33.18 11.97 -2.92
C TYR A 848 -33.25 10.81 -3.91
N ILE A 849 -32.98 11.08 -5.19
CA ILE A 849 -33.11 10.11 -6.29
C ILE A 849 -31.89 9.19 -6.41
N ARG A 850 -30.67 9.71 -6.30
CA ARG A 850 -29.41 8.96 -6.53
C ARG A 850 -29.21 7.67 -5.71
N PRO A 851 -29.57 7.59 -4.42
CA PRO A 851 -29.32 6.40 -3.60
C PRO A 851 -30.31 5.26 -3.85
N GLN A 852 -31.37 5.50 -4.63
CA GLN A 852 -32.49 4.58 -4.81
C GLN A 852 -32.14 3.47 -5.81
N SER A 853 -32.69 2.27 -5.59
CA SER A 853 -32.46 1.10 -6.46
C SER A 853 -32.96 1.31 -7.90
N ASN A 854 -33.96 2.19 -8.11
CA ASN A 854 -34.44 2.58 -9.43
C ASN A 854 -34.75 4.10 -9.49
N PRO A 855 -33.73 4.93 -9.78
CA PRO A 855 -33.84 6.39 -9.81
C PRO A 855 -34.89 6.92 -10.80
N LEU A 856 -35.00 6.27 -11.97
CA LEU A 856 -35.96 6.64 -13.01
C LEU A 856 -37.41 6.43 -12.57
N ARG A 857 -37.70 5.29 -11.91
CA ARG A 857 -39.04 5.01 -11.39
C ARG A 857 -39.45 6.01 -10.32
N VAL A 858 -38.56 6.32 -9.38
CA VAL A 858 -38.83 7.33 -8.33
C VAL A 858 -39.08 8.70 -8.93
N LEU A 859 -38.29 9.11 -9.93
CA LEU A 859 -38.51 10.37 -10.62
C LEU A 859 -39.85 10.39 -11.36
N LEU A 860 -40.22 9.30 -12.04
CA LEU A 860 -41.52 9.17 -12.71
C LEU A 860 -42.68 9.17 -11.71
N ASP A 861 -42.54 8.55 -10.55
CA ASP A 861 -43.55 8.55 -9.49
C ASP A 861 -43.77 9.98 -8.97
N ILE A 862 -42.70 10.76 -8.72
CA ILE A 862 -42.79 12.17 -8.33
C ILE A 862 -43.51 13.01 -9.42
N VAL A 863 -43.16 12.79 -10.69
CA VAL A 863 -43.78 13.50 -11.82
C VAL A 863 -45.26 13.09 -11.98
N ASN A 864 -45.60 11.83 -11.75
CA ASN A 864 -46.96 11.30 -11.92
C ASN A 864 -47.88 11.66 -10.74
N GLU A 865 -47.40 11.59 -9.49
CA GLU A 865 -48.09 12.09 -8.30
C GLU A 865 -48.35 13.60 -8.40
N GLY A 866 -47.41 14.33 -8.99
CA GLY A 866 -47.53 15.76 -9.26
C GLY A 866 -48.53 16.11 -10.36
N ARG A 867 -48.78 15.23 -11.34
CA ARG A 867 -49.75 15.44 -12.43
C ARG A 867 -51.21 15.25 -11.99
N GLY A 868 -51.47 14.54 -10.88
CA GLY A 868 -52.82 14.34 -10.34
C GLY A 868 -53.40 15.59 -9.63
N ASN A 869 -52.54 16.53 -9.23
CA ASN A 869 -52.93 17.84 -8.71
C ASN A 869 -52.62 18.89 -9.77
N SER A 870 -53.63 19.52 -10.37
CA SER A 870 -53.40 20.55 -11.40
C SER A 870 -52.47 21.66 -10.87
N PRO A 871 -51.53 22.20 -11.67
CA PRO A 871 -50.65 23.31 -11.29
C PRO A 871 -51.43 24.64 -11.31
N GLN A 872 -52.52 24.73 -10.56
CA GLN A 872 -53.37 25.92 -10.47
C GLN A 872 -53.39 26.45 -9.04
N SER A 873 -52.34 27.18 -8.71
CA SER A 873 -52.24 28.26 -7.72
C SER A 873 -50.74 28.54 -7.56
N PRO A 874 -50.28 29.80 -7.40
CA PRO A 874 -48.89 30.09 -7.07
C PRO A 874 -48.63 29.60 -5.64
N THR A 875 -48.54 28.29 -5.47
CA THR A 875 -48.17 27.67 -4.22
C THR A 875 -46.74 28.08 -3.95
N ASN A 876 -46.56 28.82 -2.85
CA ASN A 876 -45.30 29.20 -2.22
C ASN A 876 -44.11 28.37 -2.76
N PRO A 877 -43.02 28.98 -3.27
CA PRO A 877 -41.86 28.26 -3.79
C PRO A 877 -41.37 27.12 -2.87
N ASN A 878 -41.55 27.29 -1.56
CA ASN A 878 -41.19 26.31 -0.56
C ASN A 878 -42.16 25.12 -0.46
N HIS A 879 -43.37 25.17 -0.99
CA HIS A 879 -44.37 24.10 -0.91
C HIS A 879 -43.90 22.79 -1.56
N HIS A 880 -43.25 22.87 -2.72
CA HIS A 880 -42.71 21.69 -3.39
C HIS A 880 -41.46 21.15 -2.69
N LEU A 881 -40.63 22.04 -2.15
CA LEU A 881 -39.49 21.67 -1.32
C LEU A 881 -39.93 21.02 0.00
N ASP A 882 -40.97 21.56 0.65
CA ASP A 882 -41.58 21.03 1.88
C ASP A 882 -42.16 19.63 1.64
N ARG A 883 -42.78 19.40 0.46
CA ARG A 883 -43.22 18.06 0.06
C ARG A 883 -42.07 17.07 -0.07
N LEU A 884 -40.93 17.47 -0.63
CA LEU A 884 -39.74 16.62 -0.67
C LEU A 884 -39.21 16.35 0.74
N TYR A 885 -39.19 17.35 1.62
CA TYR A 885 -38.80 17.18 3.02
C TYR A 885 -39.72 16.21 3.76
N HIS A 886 -41.04 16.34 3.61
CA HIS A 886 -42.02 15.37 4.11
C HIS A 886 -41.78 13.97 3.55
N GLY A 887 -41.58 13.84 2.23
CA GLY A 887 -41.31 12.54 1.61
C GLY A 887 -40.04 11.85 2.13
N VAL A 888 -38.98 12.63 2.40
CA VAL A 888 -37.74 12.12 3.02
C VAL A 888 -37.99 11.67 4.47
N LEU A 889 -38.74 12.45 5.25
CA LEU A 889 -39.03 12.14 6.65
C LEU A 889 -39.99 10.95 6.81
N CYS A 890 -40.99 10.81 5.93
CA CYS A 890 -41.97 9.73 5.96
C CYS A 890 -41.44 8.39 5.44
N LYS A 891 -40.40 8.38 4.59
CA LYS A 891 -39.77 7.14 4.07
C LYS A 891 -38.93 6.37 5.08
N VAL A 892 -38.71 6.92 6.28
CA VAL A 892 -38.14 6.17 7.40
C VAL A 892 -39.22 5.20 7.88
N ASP A 893 -39.28 4.03 7.25
CA ASP A 893 -40.34 3.04 7.46
C ASP A 893 -40.28 2.49 8.90
N PHE A 894 -41.35 2.74 9.65
CA PHE A 894 -41.52 2.40 11.06
C PHE A 894 -42.42 1.16 11.24
N ALA A 895 -42.38 0.22 10.30
CA ALA A 895 -43.21 -0.97 10.36
C ALA A 895 -42.46 -2.20 9.85
N SER A 896 -41.79 -2.90 10.76
CA SER A 896 -41.71 -4.36 10.70
C SER A 896 -41.49 -4.91 12.11
N GLU A 897 -42.55 -5.52 12.64
CA GLU A 897 -42.42 -6.59 13.62
C GLU A 897 -41.63 -7.71 12.94
N ASP A 898 -40.36 -7.89 13.30
CA ASP A 898 -39.79 -9.21 13.60
C ASP A 898 -38.27 -9.15 13.82
N ARG A 899 -37.91 -9.50 15.06
CA ARG A 899 -36.72 -10.24 15.55
C ARG A 899 -36.09 -9.58 16.77
N TYR A 900 -36.55 -10.10 17.90
CA TYR A 900 -35.94 -9.95 19.22
C TYR A 900 -34.64 -10.75 19.34
N VAL A 901 -33.69 -10.14 20.05
CA VAL A 901 -32.58 -10.66 20.88
C VAL A 901 -31.26 -10.02 20.46
N VAL A 902 -31.05 -8.77 20.91
CA VAL A 902 -29.81 -8.13 21.45
C VAL A 902 -30.16 -6.65 21.70
N LEU A 903 -31.16 -6.40 22.55
CA LEU A 903 -31.64 -5.05 22.88
C LEU A 903 -32.08 -4.93 24.35
N GLN A 904 -31.64 -5.85 25.22
CA GLN A 904 -31.97 -5.78 26.66
C GLN A 904 -31.05 -4.85 27.48
N GLY A 905 -29.90 -4.44 26.96
CA GLY A 905 -29.00 -3.48 27.62
C GLY A 905 -29.34 -2.02 27.32
N PHE A 906 -29.62 -1.71 26.05
CA PHE A 906 -29.80 -0.33 25.60
C PHE A 906 -31.23 0.22 25.83
N LEU A 907 -32.25 -0.65 25.80
CA LEU A 907 -33.66 -0.25 26.04
C LEU A 907 -34.05 -0.16 27.52
N ARG A 908 -33.20 -0.59 28.47
CA ARG A 908 -33.50 -0.41 29.90
C ARG A 908 -33.24 1.01 30.40
N ALA A 909 -32.56 1.85 29.62
CA ALA A 909 -32.32 3.25 29.98
C ALA A 909 -33.21 4.26 29.23
N ILE A 910 -33.80 3.91 28.08
CA ILE A 910 -34.68 4.79 27.31
C ILE A 910 -36.02 4.10 27.11
N LYS A 911 -36.95 4.37 28.03
CA LYS A 911 -38.37 4.29 27.70
C LYS A 911 -38.63 5.38 26.65
N TYR A 912 -39.38 5.00 25.60
CA TYR A 912 -39.97 5.81 24.52
C TYR A 912 -39.29 5.76 23.13
N ASP A 913 -40.18 5.48 22.18
CA ASP A 913 -40.18 5.46 20.72
C ASP A 913 -38.94 5.87 19.89
N ARG A 914 -38.71 5.06 18.85
CA ARG A 914 -37.87 5.25 17.64
C ARG A 914 -37.91 6.64 16.98
N HIS A 915 -38.92 7.46 17.27
CA HIS A 915 -39.02 8.85 16.83
C HIS A 915 -38.10 9.80 17.60
N ILE A 916 -37.70 9.46 18.83
CA ILE A 916 -36.91 10.32 19.72
C ILE A 916 -35.46 10.47 19.24
N VAL A 917 -34.86 9.41 18.68
CA VAL A 917 -33.47 9.46 18.20
C VAL A 917 -33.32 10.45 17.04
N LEU A 918 -34.22 10.38 16.06
CA LEU A 918 -34.25 11.32 14.93
C LEU A 918 -34.51 12.76 15.41
N ARG A 919 -35.41 12.92 16.38
CA ARG A 919 -35.80 14.22 16.94
C ARG A 919 -34.70 14.87 17.79
N VAL A 920 -33.95 14.08 18.56
CA VAL A 920 -32.78 14.52 19.35
C VAL A 920 -31.63 14.94 18.42
N LEU A 921 -31.38 14.16 17.36
CA LEU A 921 -30.37 14.49 16.34
C LEU A 921 -30.69 15.83 15.65
N LEU A 922 -31.95 16.02 15.24
CA LEU A 922 -32.40 17.24 14.59
C LEU A 922 -32.39 18.47 15.53
N MET A 923 -32.72 18.31 16.82
CA MET A 923 -32.64 19.40 17.80
C MET A 923 -31.21 19.79 18.17
N ALA A 924 -30.34 18.80 18.36
CA ALA A 924 -29.00 19.09 18.84
C ALA A 924 -28.10 19.70 17.75
N ILE A 925 -28.38 19.44 16.47
CA ILE A 925 -27.75 20.14 15.33
C ILE A 925 -28.25 21.61 15.23
N LYS A 926 -29.44 21.91 15.76
CA LYS A 926 -30.07 23.24 15.71
C LYS A 926 -29.65 24.17 16.86
N TYR A 927 -29.41 23.65 18.06
CA TYR A 927 -29.22 24.48 19.27
C TYR A 927 -27.78 24.80 19.63
N ASP A 928 -26.77 24.12 19.08
CA ASP A 928 -25.38 24.38 19.48
C ASP A 928 -24.35 23.92 18.43
N ARG A 929 -23.57 24.86 17.88
CA ARG A 929 -22.48 24.55 16.92
C ARG A 929 -21.36 23.74 17.59
N GLU A 930 -21.18 23.85 18.91
CA GLU A 930 -20.11 23.15 19.63
C GLU A 930 -20.49 21.71 19.97
N LYS A 931 -21.78 21.42 20.22
CA LYS A 931 -22.26 20.05 20.51
C LYS A 931 -22.43 19.17 19.27
N SER A 932 -22.48 19.75 18.07
CA SER A 932 -22.58 18.99 16.82
C SER A 932 -21.35 18.09 16.59
N ALA A 933 -20.17 18.48 17.10
CA ALA A 933 -18.95 17.69 17.05
C ALA A 933 -19.05 16.45 17.97
N ALA A 934 -19.46 16.65 19.22
CA ALA A 934 -19.66 15.56 20.19
C ALA A 934 -20.72 14.55 19.73
N ILE A 935 -21.76 15.01 19.06
CA ILE A 935 -22.81 14.16 18.49
C ILE A 935 -22.33 13.44 17.23
N SER A 936 -21.56 14.11 16.37
CA SER A 936 -20.92 13.48 15.21
C SER A 936 -19.94 12.38 15.66
N ASP A 937 -19.20 12.61 16.75
CA ASP A 937 -18.33 11.59 17.35
C ASP A 937 -19.17 10.46 18.00
N PHE A 938 -20.23 10.78 18.74
CA PHE A 938 -21.14 9.78 19.30
C PHE A 938 -21.75 8.87 18.23
N ILE A 939 -22.24 9.42 17.13
CA ILE A 939 -22.78 8.68 15.99
C ILE A 939 -21.69 7.84 15.31
N ARG A 940 -20.48 8.38 15.12
CA ARG A 940 -19.33 7.65 14.56
C ARG A 940 -18.97 6.42 15.39
N ASN A 941 -19.04 6.53 16.72
CA ASN A 941 -18.74 5.43 17.65
C ASN A 941 -19.78 4.33 17.57
N HIS A 942 -21.06 4.69 17.43
CA HIS A 942 -22.18 3.76 17.51
C HIS A 942 -22.65 3.22 16.15
N LEU A 943 -22.22 3.83 15.03
CA LEU A 943 -22.42 3.27 13.69
C LEU A 943 -21.56 2.01 13.44
N ARG A 944 -20.50 1.79 14.23
CA ARG A 944 -19.70 0.55 14.20
C ARG A 944 -20.49 -0.59 14.84
N GLY A 945 -21.31 -1.26 14.03
CA GLY A 945 -22.05 -2.47 14.41
C GLY A 945 -23.57 -2.34 14.48
N ASN A 946 -24.16 -1.22 14.03
CA ASN A 946 -25.62 -1.02 14.05
C ASN A 946 -26.17 -0.63 12.67
N ASP A 947 -26.50 -1.65 11.87
CA ASP A 947 -27.01 -1.51 10.50
C ASP A 947 -28.28 -0.65 10.43
N SER A 948 -29.15 -0.70 11.44
CA SER A 948 -30.40 0.07 11.48
C SER A 948 -30.17 1.59 11.54
N LEU A 949 -29.21 2.04 12.36
CA LEU A 949 -28.83 3.46 12.44
C LEU A 949 -28.16 3.91 11.13
N TYR A 950 -27.35 3.05 10.52
CA TYR A 950 -26.72 3.29 9.22
C TYR A 950 -27.75 3.48 8.10
N TYR A 951 -28.75 2.61 7.99
CA TYR A 951 -29.83 2.74 7.00
C TYR A 951 -30.68 3.99 7.26
N THR A 952 -30.92 4.35 8.52
CA THR A 952 -31.67 5.55 8.91
C THR A 952 -30.93 6.84 8.57
N LEU A 953 -29.61 6.92 8.79
CA LEU A 953 -28.83 8.09 8.38
C LEU A 953 -28.71 8.17 6.85
N ARG A 954 -28.58 7.03 6.18
CA ARG A 954 -28.53 6.94 4.72
C ARG A 954 -29.83 7.43 4.07
N SER A 955 -31.00 7.19 4.66
CA SER A 955 -32.28 7.70 4.15
C SER A 955 -32.42 9.23 4.33
N LEU A 956 -31.69 9.83 5.29
CA LEU A 956 -31.68 11.28 5.55
C LEU A 956 -30.59 12.05 4.79
N HIS A 957 -29.73 11.37 4.02
CA HIS A 957 -28.75 11.99 3.12
C HIS A 957 -29.30 13.08 2.17
N PRO A 958 -30.59 13.10 1.77
CA PRO A 958 -31.15 14.20 0.99
C PRO A 958 -31.19 15.55 1.73
N ILE A 959 -31.26 15.53 3.05
CA ILE A 959 -31.41 16.72 3.91
C ILE A 959 -30.23 16.94 4.86
N LEU A 960 -29.38 15.93 5.06
CA LEU A 960 -28.17 15.99 5.88
C LEU A 960 -26.90 15.80 5.06
N ASP A 961 -25.93 16.67 5.31
CA ASP A 961 -24.54 16.52 4.92
C ASP A 961 -23.79 15.77 6.03
N PHE A 962 -23.33 14.57 5.71
CA PHE A 962 -22.47 13.78 6.57
C PHE A 962 -21.47 12.99 5.74
N SER A 963 -20.25 12.82 6.26
CA SER A 963 -19.24 11.95 5.67
C SER A 963 -19.29 10.59 6.36
N LEU A 964 -19.36 9.53 5.55
CA LEU A 964 -19.21 8.15 6.01
C LEU A 964 -17.75 7.67 5.96
N ASP A 965 -16.84 8.53 5.46
CA ASP A 965 -15.43 8.23 5.35
C ASP A 965 -14.73 8.47 6.71
N PRO A 966 -14.17 7.44 7.36
CA PRO A 966 -13.49 7.58 8.65
C PRO A 966 -12.28 8.52 8.60
N GLU A 967 -11.68 8.72 7.42
CA GLU A 967 -10.45 9.51 7.26
C GLU A 967 -10.71 11.00 7.00
N ARG A 968 -11.95 11.40 6.71
CA ARG A 968 -12.35 12.82 6.54
C ARG A 968 -13.61 13.12 7.33
N PRO A 969 -13.48 13.51 8.62
CA PRO A 969 -14.63 13.79 9.46
C PRO A 969 -15.26 15.13 9.06
N CYS A 970 -16.46 15.09 8.48
CA CYS A 970 -17.32 16.26 8.30
C CYS A 970 -18.34 16.28 9.45
N PRO A 971 -18.52 17.39 10.17
CA PRO A 971 -19.61 17.50 11.14
C PRO A 971 -20.95 17.35 10.42
N ILE A 972 -21.90 16.64 11.05
CA ILE A 972 -23.26 16.51 10.49
C ILE A 972 -23.88 17.90 10.43
N ARG A 973 -24.25 18.32 9.22
CA ARG A 973 -24.87 19.61 8.94
C ARG A 973 -26.14 19.41 8.14
N PHE A 974 -27.06 20.36 8.26
CA PHE A 974 -28.15 20.44 7.30
C PHE A 974 -27.58 20.81 5.94
N HIS A 975 -28.04 20.11 4.90
CA HIS A 975 -27.65 20.42 3.53
C HIS A 975 -27.97 21.87 3.17
N HIS A 976 -29.07 22.40 3.72
CA HIS A 976 -29.49 23.78 3.49
C HIS A 976 -30.23 24.37 4.73
N PRO A 977 -30.08 25.69 5.02
CA PRO A 977 -30.76 26.37 6.13
C PRO A 977 -32.29 26.41 6.05
N SER A 978 -32.88 26.18 4.87
CA SER A 978 -34.34 26.15 4.69
C SER A 978 -35.03 24.96 5.40
N PHE A 979 -34.30 23.87 5.64
CA PHE A 979 -34.85 22.71 6.33
C PHE A 979 -35.04 22.95 7.85
N PRO A 980 -34.07 23.56 8.56
CA PRO A 980 -34.30 24.08 9.92
C PRO A 980 -35.50 25.02 10.04
N GLU A 981 -35.69 25.92 9.08
CA GLU A 981 -36.85 26.84 9.05
C GLU A 981 -38.16 26.07 8.87
N PHE A 982 -38.18 25.05 8.01
CA PHE A 982 -39.32 24.14 7.87
C PHE A 982 -39.68 23.46 9.20
N LEU A 983 -38.70 22.92 9.94
CA LEU A 983 -38.91 22.27 11.24
C LEU A 983 -39.35 23.22 12.36
N LEU A 984 -39.11 24.53 12.18
CA LEU A 984 -39.48 25.60 13.10
C LEU A 984 -40.88 26.15 12.87
N ASP A 985 -41.57 25.70 11.83
CA ASP A 985 -42.89 26.16 11.43
C ASP A 985 -43.90 25.01 11.59
N GLU A 986 -44.88 25.22 12.49
CA GLU A 986 -45.85 24.20 12.89
C GLU A 986 -46.81 23.83 11.75
N GLU A 987 -47.19 24.80 10.92
CA GLU A 987 -48.09 24.56 9.79
C GLU A 987 -47.38 23.81 8.65
N ARG A 988 -46.09 24.12 8.42
CA ARG A 988 -45.28 23.48 7.37
C ARG A 988 -44.81 22.08 7.75
N SER A 989 -44.28 21.89 8.97
CA SER A 989 -43.70 20.60 9.41
C SER A 989 -44.66 19.66 10.13
N LYS A 990 -45.81 20.15 10.60
CA LYS A 990 -46.87 19.37 11.24
C LYS A 990 -46.33 18.47 12.37
N GLU A 991 -46.37 17.15 12.21
CA GLU A 991 -45.93 16.16 13.21
C GLU A 991 -44.41 16.17 13.49
N PHE A 992 -43.63 16.90 12.68
CA PHE A 992 -42.19 17.04 12.81
C PHE A 992 -41.76 18.39 13.44
N TYR A 993 -42.68 19.18 14.00
CA TYR A 993 -42.41 20.50 14.58
C TYR A 993 -41.50 20.48 15.82
N VAL A 994 -40.52 21.39 15.86
CA VAL A 994 -39.42 21.42 16.86
C VAL A 994 -39.26 22.78 17.57
N GLY A 995 -40.36 23.52 17.76
CA GLY A 995 -40.37 24.81 18.46
C GLY A 995 -40.60 24.72 19.99
N PRO A 996 -40.56 25.87 20.70
CA PRO A 996 -40.82 25.94 22.14
C PRO A 996 -42.24 25.45 22.46
N GLY A 997 -42.36 24.46 23.35
CA GLY A 997 -43.65 23.86 23.73
C GLY A 997 -44.07 22.64 22.90
N SER A 998 -43.31 22.26 21.87
CA SER A 998 -43.56 21.00 21.16
C SER A 998 -43.35 19.80 22.09
N LEU A 999 -44.12 18.73 21.87
CA LEU A 999 -43.95 17.44 22.58
C LEU A 999 -42.49 16.96 22.54
N VAL A 1000 -41.85 17.17 21.40
CA VAL A 1000 -40.46 16.82 21.14
C VAL A 1000 -39.48 17.52 22.08
N ASN A 1001 -39.69 18.82 22.37
CA ASN A 1001 -38.78 19.60 23.19
C ASN A 1001 -38.92 19.24 24.69
N LYS A 1002 -40.15 18.99 25.14
CA LYS A 1002 -40.44 18.56 26.53
C LYS A 1002 -39.80 17.20 26.88
N ASP A 1003 -39.85 16.25 25.96
CA ASP A 1003 -39.29 14.90 26.18
C ASP A 1003 -37.76 14.93 26.32
N VAL A 1004 -37.09 15.81 25.56
CA VAL A 1004 -35.62 15.92 25.59
C VAL A 1004 -35.11 16.70 26.81
N GLU A 1005 -35.81 17.75 27.24
CA GLU A 1005 -35.47 18.46 28.48
C GLU A 1005 -35.56 17.56 29.72
N GLN A 1006 -36.56 16.66 29.77
CA GLN A 1006 -36.68 15.68 30.85
C GLN A 1006 -35.52 14.67 30.86
N LEU A 1007 -35.07 14.24 29.69
CA LEU A 1007 -33.92 13.32 29.52
C LEU A 1007 -32.61 13.96 30.01
N ILE A 1008 -32.37 15.22 29.69
CA ILE A 1008 -31.15 15.94 30.11
C ILE A 1008 -31.12 16.12 31.64
N GLN A 1009 -32.25 16.42 32.27
CA GLN A 1009 -32.34 16.58 33.72
C GLN A 1009 -32.07 15.26 34.49
N ALA A 1010 -32.49 14.13 33.94
CA ALA A 1010 -32.25 12.81 34.54
C ALA A 1010 -30.77 12.42 34.56
N GLU A 1011 -30.02 12.81 33.52
CA GLU A 1011 -28.59 12.47 33.37
C GLU A 1011 -27.70 13.31 34.31
N HIS A 1012 -28.02 14.59 34.49
CA HIS A 1012 -27.35 15.46 35.46
C HIS A 1012 -27.51 14.96 36.92
N ALA A 1013 -28.68 14.40 37.27
CA ALA A 1013 -28.91 13.82 38.60
C ALA A 1013 -28.04 12.58 38.86
N ARG A 1014 -27.73 11.79 37.83
CA ARG A 1014 -26.85 10.62 37.93
C ARG A 1014 -25.38 10.98 38.15
N GLN A 1015 -24.87 12.00 37.48
CA GLN A 1015 -23.47 12.44 37.66
C GLN A 1015 -23.20 12.95 39.08
N VAL A 1016 -24.15 13.68 39.68
CA VAL A 1016 -24.04 14.17 41.07
C VAL A 1016 -24.00 12.99 42.07
N HIS A 1017 -24.73 11.91 41.80
CA HIS A 1017 -24.74 10.73 42.66
C HIS A 1017 -23.41 9.94 42.63
N ILE A 1018 -22.67 10.00 41.52
CA ILE A 1018 -21.36 9.36 41.34
C ILE A 1018 -20.25 10.16 42.04
N THR A 1019 -20.37 11.49 42.12
CA THR A 1019 -19.38 12.33 42.83
C THR A 1019 -19.45 12.17 44.35
N LEU A 1020 -20.65 11.92 44.90
CA LEU A 1020 -20.87 11.73 46.34
C LEU A 1020 -20.40 10.37 46.89
N SER A 1021 -20.25 9.34 46.05
CA SER A 1021 -19.85 8.00 46.50
C SER A 1021 -18.34 7.79 46.62
N ARG A 1022 -17.51 8.72 46.13
CA ARG A 1022 -16.04 8.55 46.07
C ARG A 1022 -15.24 9.28 47.15
N ASN A 1023 -15.83 10.11 48.02
CA ASN A 1023 -15.07 10.81 49.06
C ASN A 1023 -15.93 11.19 50.29
N PRO A 1024 -15.89 10.45 51.42
CA PRO A 1024 -16.65 10.77 52.62
C PRO A 1024 -15.80 11.65 53.54
N ASN A 1025 -15.70 12.95 53.25
CA ASN A 1025 -15.06 13.91 54.16
C ASN A 1025 -16.12 14.89 54.69
N PRO A 1026 -16.30 15.06 56.03
CA PRO A 1026 -17.41 15.84 56.60
C PRO A 1026 -17.38 17.34 56.26
N ILE A 1027 -16.27 17.85 55.72
CA ILE A 1027 -16.08 19.28 55.43
C ILE A 1027 -16.80 19.70 54.14
N HIS A 1028 -17.06 18.77 53.19
CA HIS A 1028 -17.80 19.11 51.96
C HIS A 1028 -19.31 19.29 52.17
N LEU A 1029 -19.87 18.80 53.28
CA LEU A 1029 -21.30 18.94 53.61
C LEU A 1029 -21.68 20.34 54.13
N LEU A 1030 -20.71 21.22 54.40
CA LEU A 1030 -20.97 22.60 54.84
C LEU A 1030 -20.95 23.64 53.71
N LEU A 1031 -20.49 23.28 52.50
CA LEU A 1031 -20.41 24.21 51.36
C LEU A 1031 -21.60 24.12 50.38
N LEU A 1032 -22.60 23.27 50.65
CA LEU A 1032 -23.76 23.09 49.76
C LEU A 1032 -25.10 23.27 50.49
N ARG A 1033 -25.32 24.48 51.01
CA ARG A 1033 -26.64 25.09 51.29
C ARG A 1033 -26.69 26.47 50.60
N PRO A 1034 -27.84 26.92 50.10
CA PRO A 1034 -28.34 26.69 48.74
C PRO A 1034 -28.22 27.94 47.84
N LEU A 1035 -27.79 27.76 46.58
CA LEU A 1035 -28.12 28.69 45.48
C LEU A 1035 -29.43 28.21 44.82
N LYS A 1036 -30.53 28.34 45.56
CA LYS A 1036 -31.88 28.49 45.01
C LYS A 1036 -32.47 29.73 45.64
N ASN A 1037 -32.17 30.87 45.02
CA ASN A 1037 -32.98 32.10 45.03
C ASN A 1037 -32.36 33.10 44.05
N ARG A 1038 -32.69 32.95 42.76
CA ARG A 1038 -33.21 33.98 41.85
C ARG A 1038 -33.22 33.46 40.42
#